data_AF-A0ABD2V0V2-F1
#
_entry.id   AF-A0ABD2V0V2-F1
#
_cell.length_a   1.000
_cell.length_b   1.000
_cell.length_c   1.000
_cell.angle_alpha   90.00
_cell.angle_beta   90.00
_cell.angle_gamma   90.00
#
_symmetry.space_group_name_H-M   'P 1'
#
loop_
_entity.id
_entity.type
_entity.pdbx_description
1 polymer ?
#
loop_
_entity_poly.entity_id
_entity_poly.type
_entity_poly.pdbx_seq_one_letter_code
_entity_poly.pdbx_strand_id
1 'polypeptide(L)'
;QNLLTFSNEKKQSSLTHQIQTLNFRFFRSMIQRFDRNDRRILTFPAVHPCEGISPATLLDSLITLSKGICSFKSKFFPSQRRNVREMIRQVGILLIFFEEIQDHLPSDRDSIVLCFAELHTTFQKIKFLLDDCMREGAKTWMLMKSHSVACQFQVLVRTVATALDVLPLNCLNVSREIKELVLMVANQAQMAKMELDPEDEEAVKRVILLLNQFENKFQPDPRVIKKFLDYLDITTWEECHKEIKFLEDEINFECSENYEREVPMLSSLVGFLSYCRGILFEDSVYGNSDQSDGTSNLETLSCLNPEDFRCPISLELMTDPVTVSTGQTYDRASIQKWLKSGNLLCPKTGATLQSTELVSNSSLRNLIQQFCADNGISLAKSRKKSRDISRTILPGNPAAAEAIKFLSEFLACRLYFGSDQQKTKAAYEIRLLAKSNIFNRSVLIEAATIPALLQMLITNDPSMQEHSISALLKLSKHSNGKKVIMENRGLNSILGVLMNGLKLESKQIAAAIIFYISSPREYHKLIGENPEVFPALVDLIKHGTSCGKKNAIVAIFGLLLSHRNHERALGAGTVPALVNLLASSDKVELNTDALAVLATFAERTEGSFAILEASALPVILNQLQNTTSRAGKEYCVSILLSLCVNSGAEVLAALVREKALMPLLYSLLTEGTSQAKKRTRSLIKILQRFCETSTSRLVSEVPQEQFIDVR
;
A
#
# COMPACT_ATOMS: atom_id res chain seq x y z
N GLN A 1 40.31 -59.84 -5.89
CA GLN A 1 40.72 -58.41 -6.01
C GLN A 1 40.18 -57.72 -7.27
N ASN A 2 39.93 -58.41 -8.40
CA ASN A 2 39.45 -57.77 -9.65
C ASN A 2 37.92 -57.53 -9.77
N LEU A 3 37.11 -57.90 -8.77
CA LEU A 3 35.66 -57.65 -8.75
C LEU A 3 35.26 -56.43 -7.88
N LEU A 4 36.16 -55.96 -7.01
CA LEU A 4 35.93 -54.80 -6.14
C LEU A 4 36.36 -53.46 -6.78
N THR A 5 37.26 -53.48 -7.75
CA THR A 5 37.69 -52.30 -8.52
C THR A 5 36.65 -51.88 -9.57
N PHE A 6 36.04 -52.83 -10.28
CA PHE A 6 35.01 -52.56 -11.29
C PHE A 6 33.69 -52.00 -10.73
N SER A 7 33.36 -52.30 -9.46
CA SER A 7 32.15 -51.80 -8.80
C SER A 7 32.32 -50.36 -8.28
N ASN A 8 33.55 -49.98 -7.89
CA ASN A 8 33.85 -48.63 -7.44
C ASN A 8 33.98 -47.63 -8.60
N GLU A 9 34.53 -48.03 -9.76
CA GLU A 9 34.60 -47.13 -10.93
C GLU A 9 33.23 -46.84 -11.55
N LYS A 10 32.31 -47.82 -11.60
CA LYS A 10 30.92 -47.60 -12.04
C LYS A 10 30.09 -46.79 -11.04
N LYS A 11 30.36 -46.90 -9.73
CA LYS A 11 29.71 -46.07 -8.71
C LYS A 11 30.26 -44.64 -8.69
N GLN A 12 31.57 -44.44 -8.89
CA GLN A 12 32.15 -43.11 -9.02
C GLN A 12 31.68 -42.42 -10.31
N SER A 13 31.66 -43.10 -11.47
CA SER A 13 31.17 -42.48 -12.72
C SER A 13 29.67 -42.17 -12.68
N SER A 14 28.86 -43.02 -12.03
CA SER A 14 27.43 -42.76 -11.79
C SER A 14 27.21 -41.58 -10.84
N LEU A 15 28.01 -41.43 -9.77
CA LEU A 15 27.94 -40.29 -8.86
C LEU A 15 28.44 -38.98 -9.51
N THR A 16 29.53 -38.98 -10.29
CA THR A 16 29.96 -37.77 -11.01
C THR A 16 28.96 -37.38 -12.09
N HIS A 17 28.36 -38.35 -12.80
CA HIS A 17 27.33 -38.07 -13.79
C HIS A 17 26.03 -37.58 -13.14
N GLN A 18 25.65 -38.08 -11.97
CA GLN A 18 24.53 -37.59 -11.14
C GLN A 18 24.80 -36.20 -10.56
N ILE A 19 26.02 -35.90 -10.08
CA ILE A 19 26.40 -34.59 -9.56
C ILE A 19 26.46 -33.55 -10.69
N GLN A 20 26.97 -33.92 -11.88
CA GLN A 20 26.93 -33.08 -13.08
C GLN A 20 25.49 -32.83 -13.55
N THR A 21 24.60 -33.83 -13.57
CA THR A 21 23.18 -33.63 -13.91
C THR A 21 22.40 -32.86 -12.85
N LEU A 22 22.74 -33.01 -11.56
CA LEU A 22 22.17 -32.22 -10.46
C LEU A 22 22.60 -30.75 -10.55
N ASN A 23 23.88 -30.47 -10.79
CA ASN A 23 24.37 -29.10 -11.03
C ASN A 23 23.76 -28.48 -12.29
N PHE A 24 23.57 -29.27 -13.36
CA PHE A 24 22.94 -28.83 -14.60
C PHE A 24 21.45 -28.48 -14.42
N ARG A 25 20.70 -29.29 -13.65
CA ARG A 25 19.31 -28.97 -13.27
C ARG A 25 19.25 -27.79 -12.30
N PHE A 26 20.20 -27.64 -11.37
CA PHE A 26 20.25 -26.52 -10.42
C PHE A 26 20.57 -25.19 -11.12
N PHE A 27 21.52 -25.15 -12.06
CA PHE A 27 21.82 -23.94 -12.86
C PHE A 27 20.69 -23.58 -13.82
N ARG A 28 20.07 -24.57 -14.50
CA ARG A 28 18.89 -24.35 -15.34
C ARG A 28 17.69 -23.85 -14.54
N SER A 29 17.50 -24.39 -13.32
CA SER A 29 16.52 -23.93 -12.34
C SER A 29 16.82 -22.51 -11.85
N MET A 30 18.07 -22.15 -11.57
CA MET A 30 18.45 -20.84 -11.04
C MET A 30 18.31 -19.73 -12.11
N ILE A 31 18.61 -20.02 -13.38
CA ILE A 31 18.39 -19.11 -14.51
C ILE A 31 16.90 -18.97 -14.88
N GLN A 32 16.07 -19.97 -14.58
CA GLN A 32 14.61 -19.91 -14.75
C GLN A 32 13.87 -19.33 -13.52
N ARG A 33 14.49 -19.32 -12.32
CA ARG A 33 13.88 -18.89 -11.04
C ARG A 33 14.36 -17.55 -10.49
N PHE A 34 15.18 -16.79 -11.21
CA PHE A 34 15.18 -15.35 -10.96
C PHE A 34 13.84 -14.82 -11.48
N ASP A 35 12.92 -14.60 -10.54
CA ASP A 35 11.62 -14.04 -10.84
C ASP A 35 11.83 -12.76 -11.65
N ARG A 36 11.38 -12.76 -12.92
CA ARG A 36 11.65 -11.67 -13.88
C ARG A 36 11.19 -10.32 -13.34
N ASN A 37 10.26 -10.33 -12.39
CA ASN A 37 9.64 -9.16 -11.80
C ASN A 37 10.44 -8.53 -10.66
N ASP A 38 11.35 -9.26 -10.01
CA ASP A 38 12.07 -8.79 -8.81
C ASP A 38 13.42 -8.11 -9.11
N ARG A 39 13.88 -8.14 -10.38
CA ARG A 39 15.15 -7.49 -10.78
C ARG A 39 14.93 -6.00 -11.09
N ARG A 40 15.78 -5.15 -10.53
CA ARG A 40 15.79 -3.71 -10.84
C ARG A 40 16.24 -3.46 -12.29
N ILE A 41 15.60 -2.52 -12.96
CA ILE A 41 15.95 -2.16 -14.34
C ILE A 41 17.39 -1.67 -14.44
N LEU A 42 18.11 -2.10 -15.47
CA LEU A 42 19.53 -1.80 -15.69
C LEU A 42 20.47 -2.27 -14.58
N THR A 43 20.02 -3.21 -13.74
CA THR A 43 20.91 -3.97 -12.86
C THR A 43 21.15 -5.34 -13.45
N PHE A 44 22.43 -5.75 -13.51
CA PHE A 44 22.84 -7.00 -14.12
C PHE A 44 23.51 -7.90 -13.08
N PRO A 45 22.75 -8.64 -12.25
CA PRO A 45 23.28 -9.58 -11.26
C PRO A 45 23.80 -10.84 -11.95
N ALA A 46 24.72 -10.67 -12.89
CA ALA A 46 25.35 -11.75 -13.62
C ALA A 46 26.31 -12.50 -12.70
N VAL A 47 26.27 -13.82 -12.76
CA VAL A 47 27.08 -14.71 -11.93
C VAL A 47 28.27 -15.17 -12.75
N HIS A 48 29.47 -14.89 -12.25
CA HIS A 48 30.70 -15.43 -12.83
C HIS A 48 30.77 -16.95 -12.54
N PRO A 49 31.03 -17.80 -13.55
CA PRO A 49 31.28 -19.22 -13.33
C PRO A 49 32.45 -19.47 -12.35
N CYS A 50 32.38 -20.54 -11.57
CA CYS A 50 33.43 -20.91 -10.61
C CYS A 50 34.70 -21.45 -11.31
N GLU A 51 35.85 -21.31 -10.65
CA GLU A 51 37.17 -21.66 -11.20
C GLU A 51 37.30 -23.15 -11.60
N GLY A 52 36.49 -24.05 -11.03
CA GLY A 52 36.51 -25.49 -11.31
C GLY A 52 35.40 -25.97 -12.27
N ILE A 53 34.70 -25.08 -12.97
CA ILE A 53 33.63 -25.48 -13.88
C ILE A 53 34.18 -26.23 -15.11
N SER A 54 33.53 -27.31 -15.52
CA SER A 54 33.97 -28.03 -16.72
C SER A 54 33.76 -27.18 -17.98
N PRO A 55 34.74 -27.15 -18.92
CA PRO A 55 34.62 -26.39 -20.17
C PRO A 55 33.36 -26.77 -20.97
N ALA A 56 33.00 -28.05 -20.98
CA ALA A 56 31.80 -28.56 -21.68
C ALA A 56 30.49 -28.04 -21.06
N THR A 57 30.39 -27.98 -19.72
CA THR A 57 29.22 -27.41 -19.04
C THR A 57 29.07 -25.92 -19.33
N LEU A 58 30.19 -25.19 -19.33
CA LEU A 58 30.20 -23.77 -19.60
C LEU A 58 29.81 -23.47 -21.06
N LEU A 59 30.32 -24.26 -22.00
CA LEU A 59 29.97 -24.17 -23.42
C LEU A 59 28.48 -24.45 -23.67
N ASP A 60 27.92 -25.51 -23.09
CA ASP A 60 26.48 -25.81 -23.23
C ASP A 60 25.61 -24.67 -22.66
N SER A 61 26.03 -24.09 -21.54
CA SER A 61 25.35 -22.91 -20.99
C SER A 61 25.49 -21.68 -21.89
N LEU A 62 26.62 -21.47 -22.56
CA LEU A 62 26.81 -20.41 -23.55
C LEU A 62 25.90 -20.60 -24.77
N ILE A 63 25.78 -21.82 -25.30
CA ILE A 63 24.85 -22.18 -26.37
C ILE A 63 23.42 -21.85 -25.95
N THR A 64 23.03 -22.26 -24.73
CA THR A 64 21.70 -22.00 -24.18
C THR A 64 21.42 -20.51 -24.03
N LEU A 65 22.37 -19.73 -23.51
CA LEU A 65 22.25 -18.27 -23.38
C LEU A 65 22.16 -17.60 -24.76
N SER A 66 22.98 -18.04 -25.71
CA SER A 66 22.99 -17.51 -27.08
C SER A 66 21.66 -17.77 -27.79
N LYS A 67 21.12 -18.99 -27.69
CA LYS A 67 19.75 -19.31 -28.17
C LYS A 67 18.71 -18.44 -27.51
N GLY A 68 18.82 -18.21 -26.20
CA GLY A 68 17.97 -17.29 -25.45
C GLY A 68 18.01 -15.86 -25.98
N ILE A 69 19.21 -15.33 -26.27
CA ILE A 69 19.41 -13.98 -26.85
C ILE A 69 18.88 -13.92 -28.28
N CYS A 70 19.17 -14.91 -29.11
CA CYS A 70 18.69 -14.98 -30.50
C CYS A 70 17.16 -15.06 -30.60
N SER A 71 16.48 -15.60 -29.57
CA SER A 71 15.01 -15.64 -29.51
C SER A 71 14.36 -14.25 -29.50
N PHE A 72 15.11 -13.19 -29.19
CA PHE A 72 14.62 -11.81 -29.24
C PHE A 72 14.51 -11.26 -30.66
N LYS A 73 15.09 -11.93 -31.67
CA LYS A 73 15.09 -11.46 -33.07
C LYS A 73 13.69 -11.21 -33.64
N SER A 74 12.69 -11.98 -33.21
CA SER A 74 11.29 -11.85 -33.65
C SER A 74 10.47 -10.85 -32.82
N LYS A 75 11.06 -10.27 -31.78
CA LYS A 75 10.35 -9.40 -30.84
C LYS A 75 10.47 -7.92 -31.24
N PHE A 76 9.44 -7.15 -30.91
CA PHE A 76 9.43 -5.71 -31.13
C PHE A 76 10.13 -4.97 -29.98
N PHE A 77 10.99 -4.02 -30.33
CA PHE A 77 11.67 -3.13 -29.40
C PHE A 77 11.28 -1.69 -29.71
N PRO A 78 10.65 -0.96 -28.79
CA PRO A 78 10.26 0.43 -29.02
C PRO A 78 11.47 1.33 -29.32
N SER A 79 12.53 1.22 -28.51
CA SER A 79 13.79 1.96 -28.65
C SER A 79 15.01 1.04 -28.80
N GLN A 80 16.18 1.61 -29.12
CA GLN A 80 17.46 0.90 -29.22
C GLN A 80 17.53 -0.21 -30.29
N ARG A 81 16.63 -0.15 -31.29
CA ARG A 81 16.46 -1.21 -32.31
C ARG A 81 17.75 -1.55 -33.05
N ARG A 82 18.59 -0.56 -33.35
CA ARG A 82 19.87 -0.77 -34.03
C ARG A 82 20.86 -1.54 -33.16
N ASN A 83 21.05 -1.10 -31.92
CA ASN A 83 21.98 -1.72 -30.97
C ASN A 83 21.54 -3.15 -30.62
N VAL A 84 20.24 -3.36 -30.39
CA VAL A 84 19.66 -4.69 -30.15
C VAL A 84 19.91 -5.63 -31.34
N ARG A 85 19.62 -5.18 -32.57
CA ARG A 85 19.85 -5.99 -33.78
C ARG A 85 21.30 -6.38 -33.96
N GLU A 86 22.22 -5.43 -33.73
CA GLU A 86 23.65 -5.69 -33.86
C GLU A 86 24.15 -6.69 -32.80
N MET A 87 23.74 -6.54 -31.54
CA MET A 87 24.09 -7.49 -30.48
C MET A 87 23.55 -8.91 -30.74
N ILE A 88 22.29 -9.02 -31.15
CA ILE A 88 21.69 -10.31 -31.51
C ILE A 88 22.42 -10.94 -32.69
N ARG A 89 22.82 -10.14 -33.69
CA ARG A 89 23.57 -10.62 -34.85
C ARG A 89 24.93 -11.19 -34.45
N GLN A 90 25.70 -10.47 -33.62
CA GLN A 90 27.01 -10.92 -33.16
C GLN A 90 26.92 -12.20 -32.31
N VAL A 91 25.99 -12.25 -31.35
CA VAL A 91 25.72 -13.45 -30.54
C VAL A 91 25.26 -14.61 -31.41
N GLY A 92 24.46 -14.35 -32.45
CA GLY A 92 24.01 -15.38 -33.40
C GLY A 92 25.13 -16.00 -34.22
N ILE A 93 26.16 -15.22 -34.59
CA ILE A 93 27.34 -15.77 -35.27
C ILE A 93 28.17 -16.61 -34.29
N LEU A 94 28.33 -16.14 -33.05
CA LEU A 94 29.05 -16.90 -32.02
C LEU A 94 28.34 -18.19 -31.62
N LEU A 95 27.00 -18.25 -31.71
CA LEU A 95 26.24 -19.48 -31.50
C LEU A 95 26.67 -20.58 -32.48
N ILE A 96 26.86 -20.25 -33.77
CA ILE A 96 27.32 -21.22 -34.78
C ILE A 96 28.70 -21.77 -34.39
N PHE A 97 29.60 -20.89 -33.96
CA PHE A 97 30.91 -21.29 -33.46
C PHE A 97 30.83 -22.20 -32.24
N PHE A 98 29.98 -21.88 -31.25
CA PHE A 98 29.83 -22.68 -30.04
C PHE A 98 29.24 -24.07 -30.31
N GLU A 99 28.28 -24.18 -31.23
CA GLU A 99 27.70 -25.46 -31.64
C GLU A 99 28.73 -26.35 -32.34
N GLU A 100 29.62 -25.79 -33.16
CA GLU A 100 30.68 -26.56 -33.84
C GLU A 100 31.72 -27.13 -32.87
N ILE A 101 32.11 -26.38 -31.83
CA ILE A 101 33.12 -26.84 -30.87
C ILE A 101 32.57 -27.81 -29.81
N GLN A 102 31.26 -28.08 -29.80
CA GLN A 102 30.60 -28.88 -28.77
C GLN A 102 31.16 -30.31 -28.66
N ASP A 103 31.50 -30.93 -29.80
CA ASP A 103 32.00 -32.31 -29.86
C ASP A 103 33.54 -32.42 -29.85
N HIS A 104 34.25 -31.28 -29.84
CA HIS A 104 35.70 -31.22 -30.10
C HIS A 104 36.48 -30.39 -29.08
N LEU A 105 35.90 -30.14 -27.90
CA LEU A 105 36.50 -29.26 -26.90
C LEU A 105 37.69 -29.92 -26.18
N PRO A 106 38.89 -29.29 -26.15
CA PRO A 106 40.03 -29.81 -25.42
C PRO A 106 39.78 -29.82 -23.91
N SER A 107 40.20 -30.88 -23.21
CA SER A 107 39.92 -31.07 -21.78
C SER A 107 40.71 -30.14 -20.84
N ASP A 108 41.87 -29.60 -21.25
CA ASP A 108 42.85 -28.96 -20.32
C ASP A 108 43.45 -27.65 -20.86
N ARG A 109 42.70 -26.53 -20.82
CA ARG A 109 43.26 -25.18 -21.08
C ARG A 109 42.55 -24.11 -20.26
N ASP A 110 43.20 -23.62 -19.20
CA ASP A 110 42.68 -22.55 -18.33
C ASP A 110 42.30 -21.27 -19.11
N SER A 111 43.08 -20.92 -20.14
CA SER A 111 42.81 -19.76 -21.01
C SER A 111 41.47 -19.82 -21.76
N ILE A 112 41.02 -21.01 -22.19
CA ILE A 112 39.71 -21.18 -22.87
C ILE A 112 38.58 -21.03 -21.85
N VAL A 113 38.75 -21.61 -20.66
CA VAL A 113 37.78 -21.51 -19.57
C VAL A 113 37.57 -20.06 -19.15
N LEU A 114 38.65 -19.29 -19.01
CA LEU A 114 38.58 -17.85 -18.70
C LEU A 114 37.80 -17.06 -19.75
N CYS A 115 38.12 -17.25 -21.04
CA CYS A 115 37.42 -16.55 -22.12
C CYS A 115 35.93 -16.93 -22.17
N PHE A 116 35.61 -18.22 -21.99
CA PHE A 116 34.23 -18.68 -21.95
C PHE A 116 33.49 -18.18 -20.72
N ALA A 117 34.16 -18.03 -19.58
CA ALA A 117 33.54 -17.54 -18.35
C ALA A 117 33.21 -16.04 -18.44
N GLU A 118 34.10 -15.26 -19.07
CA GLU A 118 33.86 -13.84 -19.35
C GLU A 118 32.72 -13.66 -20.38
N LEU A 119 32.74 -14.44 -21.47
CA LEU A 119 31.65 -14.45 -22.46
C LEU A 119 30.32 -14.85 -21.81
N HIS A 120 30.33 -15.84 -20.91
CA HIS A 120 29.14 -16.31 -20.22
C HIS A 120 28.53 -15.23 -19.34
N THR A 121 29.36 -14.60 -18.51
CA THR A 121 28.96 -13.46 -17.67
C THR A 121 28.43 -12.31 -18.52
N THR A 122 29.11 -12.00 -19.63
CA THR A 122 28.71 -10.94 -20.56
C THR A 122 27.39 -11.26 -21.24
N PHE A 123 27.16 -12.51 -21.66
CA PHE A 123 25.91 -12.93 -22.30
C PHE A 123 24.73 -12.93 -21.33
N GLN A 124 24.95 -13.24 -20.05
CA GLN A 124 23.93 -13.00 -19.02
C GLN A 124 23.55 -11.51 -18.95
N LYS A 125 24.53 -10.60 -18.90
CA LYS A 125 24.28 -9.15 -18.87
C LYS A 125 23.56 -8.67 -20.13
N ILE A 126 23.95 -9.14 -21.32
CA ILE A 126 23.27 -8.84 -22.58
C ILE A 126 21.81 -9.28 -22.50
N LYS A 127 21.56 -10.51 -22.05
CA LYS A 127 20.20 -11.03 -21.90
C LYS A 127 19.36 -10.16 -20.94
N PHE A 128 19.92 -9.79 -19.78
CA PHE A 128 19.23 -8.91 -18.82
C PHE A 128 18.92 -7.53 -19.42
N LEU A 129 19.85 -6.94 -20.18
CA LEU A 129 19.64 -5.66 -20.85
C LEU A 129 18.54 -5.75 -21.93
N LEU A 130 18.50 -6.85 -22.70
CA LEU A 130 17.43 -7.11 -23.65
C LEU A 130 16.07 -7.32 -22.97
N ASP A 131 16.03 -8.05 -21.86
CA ASP A 131 14.84 -8.21 -21.03
C ASP A 131 14.35 -6.85 -20.50
N ASP A 132 15.25 -5.95 -20.06
CA ASP A 132 14.90 -4.59 -19.62
C ASP A 132 14.33 -3.73 -20.75
N CYS A 133 14.92 -3.77 -21.94
CA CYS A 133 14.42 -3.05 -23.12
C CYS A 133 13.04 -3.53 -23.57
N MET A 134 12.62 -4.71 -23.13
CA MET A 134 11.33 -5.34 -23.43
C MET A 134 10.36 -5.34 -22.25
N ARG A 135 10.75 -4.77 -21.11
CA ARG A 135 9.95 -4.84 -19.90
C ARG A 135 8.63 -4.10 -20.12
N GLU A 136 7.54 -4.80 -19.86
CA GLU A 136 6.20 -4.24 -19.97
C GLU A 136 6.03 -3.09 -18.97
N GLY A 137 5.50 -1.96 -19.42
CA GLY A 137 5.37 -0.75 -18.61
C GLY A 137 6.65 0.10 -18.50
N ALA A 138 7.79 -0.33 -19.05
CA ALA A 138 9.03 0.42 -18.94
C ALA A 138 9.42 1.20 -20.22
N LYS A 139 8.57 1.23 -21.26
CA LYS A 139 8.96 1.74 -22.59
C LYS A 139 9.39 3.20 -22.55
N THR A 140 8.59 4.04 -21.88
CA THR A 140 8.84 5.48 -21.73
C THR A 140 10.11 5.73 -20.91
N TRP A 141 10.30 4.94 -19.85
CA TRP A 141 11.48 5.04 -19.01
C TRP A 141 12.76 4.62 -19.74
N MET A 142 12.70 3.51 -20.48
CA MET A 142 13.81 3.02 -21.30
C MET A 142 14.19 4.02 -22.39
N LEU A 143 13.20 4.68 -23.01
CA LEU A 143 13.48 5.78 -23.94
C LEU A 143 14.23 6.93 -23.26
N MET A 144 13.78 7.38 -22.08
CA MET A 144 14.48 8.43 -21.34
C MET A 144 15.88 8.02 -20.87
N LYS A 145 16.14 6.72 -20.74
CA LYS A 145 17.46 6.14 -20.44
C LYS A 145 18.28 5.75 -21.67
N SER A 146 17.84 6.09 -22.88
CA SER A 146 18.44 5.57 -24.12
C SER A 146 19.95 5.79 -24.24
N HIS A 147 20.48 6.94 -23.80
CA HIS A 147 21.92 7.18 -23.78
C HIS A 147 22.66 6.19 -22.86
N SER A 148 22.15 6.00 -21.64
CA SER A 148 22.72 5.04 -20.68
C SER A 148 22.65 3.62 -21.22
N VAL A 149 21.55 3.24 -21.87
CA VAL A 149 21.35 1.92 -22.46
C VAL A 149 22.32 1.69 -23.62
N ALA A 150 22.48 2.66 -24.52
CA ALA A 150 23.46 2.61 -25.60
C ALA A 150 24.90 2.45 -25.06
N CYS A 151 25.25 3.18 -23.98
CA CYS A 151 26.53 3.00 -23.30
C CYS A 151 26.70 1.58 -22.73
N GLN A 152 25.66 0.98 -22.15
CA GLN A 152 25.73 -0.41 -21.66
C GLN A 152 25.95 -1.39 -22.81
N PHE A 153 25.25 -1.24 -23.94
CA PHE A 153 25.53 -2.03 -25.14
C PHE A 153 26.98 -1.87 -25.61
N GLN A 154 27.50 -0.64 -25.60
CA GLN A 154 28.88 -0.35 -25.97
C GLN A 154 29.91 -1.04 -25.06
N VAL A 155 29.65 -1.06 -23.76
CA VAL A 155 30.53 -1.74 -22.79
C VAL A 155 30.49 -3.24 -23.04
N LEU A 156 29.30 -3.83 -23.13
CA LEU A 156 29.14 -5.27 -23.31
C LEU A 156 29.74 -5.76 -24.63
N VAL A 157 29.56 -5.02 -25.73
CA VAL A 157 30.14 -5.41 -27.02
C VAL A 157 31.67 -5.37 -27.00
N ARG A 158 32.27 -4.41 -26.30
CA ARG A 158 33.73 -4.34 -26.12
C ARG A 158 34.25 -5.46 -25.23
N THR A 159 33.50 -5.87 -24.22
CA THR A 159 33.84 -7.05 -23.41
C THR A 159 33.82 -8.32 -24.25
N VAL A 160 32.83 -8.50 -25.13
CA VAL A 160 32.81 -9.59 -26.11
C VAL A 160 34.04 -9.55 -27.01
N ALA A 161 34.36 -8.39 -27.60
CA ALA A 161 35.54 -8.23 -28.45
C ALA A 161 36.83 -8.65 -27.73
N THR A 162 37.02 -8.18 -26.49
CA THR A 162 38.20 -8.46 -25.67
C THR A 162 38.32 -9.95 -25.36
N ALA A 163 37.22 -10.62 -25.01
CA ALA A 163 37.21 -12.04 -24.73
C ALA A 163 37.51 -12.89 -25.97
N LEU A 164 37.10 -12.44 -27.16
CA LEU A 164 37.39 -13.13 -28.43
C LEU A 164 38.82 -12.89 -28.92
N ASP A 165 39.39 -11.71 -28.70
CA ASP A 165 40.77 -11.38 -29.09
C ASP A 165 41.81 -12.22 -28.33
N VAL A 166 41.51 -12.53 -27.07
CA VAL A 166 42.37 -13.37 -26.20
C VAL A 166 42.10 -14.87 -26.38
N LEU A 167 41.02 -15.25 -27.07
CA LEU A 167 40.63 -16.66 -27.24
C LEU A 167 41.66 -17.41 -28.13
N PRO A 168 42.28 -18.50 -27.64
CA PRO A 168 43.29 -19.22 -28.41
C PRO A 168 42.66 -20.10 -29.51
N LEU A 169 42.20 -19.49 -30.61
CA LEU A 169 41.54 -20.16 -31.74
C LEU A 169 42.39 -21.25 -32.39
N ASN A 170 43.73 -21.12 -32.35
CA ASN A 170 44.65 -22.12 -32.88
C ASN A 170 44.60 -23.44 -32.10
N CYS A 171 44.17 -23.41 -30.83
CA CYS A 171 44.02 -24.59 -29.99
C CYS A 171 42.66 -25.31 -30.17
N LEU A 172 41.73 -24.72 -30.92
CA LEU A 172 40.41 -25.29 -31.20
C LEU A 172 40.41 -26.00 -32.56
N ASN A 173 39.86 -27.21 -32.58
CA ASN A 173 39.72 -28.03 -33.79
C ASN A 173 38.46 -27.63 -34.57
N VAL A 174 38.47 -26.43 -35.14
CA VAL A 174 37.41 -25.89 -36.00
C VAL A 174 37.96 -25.53 -37.37
N SER A 175 37.06 -25.50 -38.37
CA SER A 175 37.39 -25.14 -39.74
C SER A 175 37.98 -23.72 -39.82
N ARG A 176 38.76 -23.46 -40.88
CA ARG A 176 39.37 -22.15 -41.11
C ARG A 176 38.31 -21.07 -41.28
N GLU A 177 37.20 -21.40 -41.94
CA GLU A 177 36.07 -20.52 -42.17
C GLU A 177 35.46 -20.05 -40.85
N ILE A 178 35.29 -20.95 -39.87
CA ILE A 178 34.73 -20.60 -38.56
C ILE A 178 35.71 -19.74 -37.75
N LYS A 179 37.02 -20.02 -37.82
CA LYS A 179 38.04 -19.15 -37.18
C LYS A 179 38.01 -17.74 -37.76
N GLU A 180 37.89 -17.62 -39.08
CA GLU A 180 37.74 -16.32 -39.75
C GLU A 180 36.44 -15.61 -39.35
N LEU A 181 35.33 -16.34 -39.17
CA LEU A 181 34.08 -15.77 -38.64
C LEU A 181 34.23 -15.23 -37.21
N VAL A 182 34.91 -15.94 -36.31
CA VAL A 182 35.12 -15.45 -34.93
C VAL A 182 36.01 -14.21 -34.93
N LEU A 183 37.09 -14.18 -35.71
CA LEU A 183 37.95 -13.01 -35.86
C LEU A 183 37.20 -11.82 -36.48
N MET A 184 36.31 -12.10 -37.45
CA MET A 184 35.43 -11.08 -38.02
C MET A 184 34.49 -10.50 -36.96
N VAL A 185 33.89 -11.34 -36.10
CA VAL A 185 33.03 -10.87 -34.99
C VAL A 185 33.84 -10.06 -33.98
N ALA A 186 35.05 -10.49 -33.62
CA ALA A 186 35.93 -9.74 -32.72
C ALA A 186 36.23 -8.34 -33.27
N ASN A 187 36.61 -8.24 -34.55
CA ASN A 187 36.84 -6.96 -35.22
C ASN A 187 35.56 -6.11 -35.32
N GLN A 188 34.43 -6.71 -35.70
CA GLN A 188 33.15 -6.00 -35.77
C GLN A 188 32.74 -5.47 -34.39
N ALA A 189 32.86 -6.27 -33.35
CA ALA A 189 32.55 -5.90 -31.97
C ALA A 189 33.47 -4.78 -31.45
N GLN A 190 34.75 -4.79 -31.83
CA GLN A 190 35.72 -3.75 -31.48
C GLN A 190 35.43 -2.42 -32.19
N MET A 191 35.03 -2.48 -33.46
CA MET A 191 34.71 -1.29 -34.25
C MET A 191 33.26 -0.81 -34.10
N ALA A 192 32.39 -1.61 -33.47
CA ALA A 192 30.98 -1.29 -33.30
C ALA A 192 30.82 -0.04 -32.42
N LYS A 193 30.21 0.99 -32.99
CA LYS A 193 29.72 2.16 -32.26
C LYS A 193 28.24 1.94 -31.94
N MET A 194 27.96 1.63 -30.69
CA MET A 194 26.61 1.54 -30.14
C MET A 194 26.14 2.96 -29.84
N GLU A 195 25.68 3.64 -30.88
CA GLU A 195 25.18 5.01 -30.83
C GLU A 195 23.67 5.03 -30.61
N LEU A 196 23.17 6.17 -30.15
CA LEU A 196 21.73 6.41 -30.05
C LEU A 196 21.14 6.49 -31.46
N ASP A 197 19.99 5.84 -31.67
CA ASP A 197 19.26 5.98 -32.92
C ASP A 197 18.77 7.43 -33.07
N PRO A 198 18.93 8.09 -34.24
CA PRO A 198 18.40 9.44 -34.46
C PRO A 198 16.90 9.56 -34.14
N GLU A 199 16.12 8.49 -34.36
CA GLU A 199 14.70 8.47 -34.00
C GLU A 199 14.49 8.45 -32.48
N ASP A 200 15.30 7.66 -31.74
CA ASP A 200 15.26 7.62 -30.27
C ASP A 200 15.66 9.01 -29.70
N GLU A 201 16.69 9.63 -30.28
CA GLU A 201 17.16 10.96 -29.85
C GLU A 201 16.10 12.04 -30.05
N GLU A 202 15.43 12.04 -31.21
CA GLU A 202 14.33 12.95 -31.51
C GLU A 202 13.12 12.69 -30.59
N ALA A 203 12.80 11.42 -30.30
CA ALA A 203 11.73 11.07 -29.38
C ALA A 203 12.03 11.55 -27.94
N VAL A 204 13.26 11.40 -27.45
CA VAL A 204 13.70 11.93 -26.15
C VAL A 204 13.56 13.46 -26.12
N LYS A 205 14.05 14.17 -27.15
CA LYS A 205 13.92 15.63 -27.26
C LYS A 205 12.46 16.07 -27.23
N ARG A 206 11.58 15.31 -27.90
CA ARG A 206 10.13 15.58 -27.92
C ARG A 206 9.49 15.43 -26.55
N VAL A 207 9.81 14.38 -25.79
CA VAL A 207 9.31 14.22 -24.42
C VAL A 207 9.77 15.39 -23.55
N ILE A 208 11.05 15.76 -23.62
CA ILE A 208 11.59 16.90 -22.86
C ILE A 208 10.87 18.20 -23.22
N LEU A 209 10.60 18.43 -24.51
CA LEU A 209 9.84 19.59 -24.98
C LEU A 209 8.42 19.61 -24.40
N LEU A 210 7.72 18.47 -24.41
CA LEU A 210 6.36 18.34 -23.84
C LEU A 210 6.37 18.60 -22.32
N LEU A 211 7.36 18.07 -21.60
CA LEU A 211 7.52 18.33 -20.17
C LEU A 211 7.76 19.82 -19.89
N ASN A 212 8.63 20.48 -20.68
CA ASN A 212 8.88 21.91 -20.57
C ASN A 212 7.63 22.75 -20.88
N GLN A 213 6.74 22.30 -21.77
CA GLN A 213 5.48 22.98 -22.00
C GLN A 213 4.62 22.99 -20.73
N PHE A 214 4.50 21.88 -20.02
CA PHE A 214 3.82 21.84 -18.73
C PHE A 214 4.48 22.74 -17.69
N GLU A 215 5.82 22.72 -17.56
CA GLU A 215 6.53 23.62 -16.62
C GLU A 215 6.22 25.10 -16.90
N ASN A 216 6.07 25.45 -18.18
CA ASN A 216 5.73 26.79 -18.64
C ASN A 216 4.22 27.05 -18.75
N LYS A 217 3.37 26.13 -18.23
CA LYS A 217 1.90 26.25 -18.23
C LYS A 217 1.26 26.36 -19.61
N PHE A 218 1.87 25.70 -20.59
CA PHE A 218 1.29 25.52 -21.92
C PHE A 218 0.74 24.10 -22.06
N GLN A 219 -0.52 24.01 -22.47
CA GLN A 219 -1.14 22.73 -22.77
C GLN A 219 -0.58 22.17 -24.09
N PRO A 220 -0.01 20.95 -24.10
CA PRO A 220 0.54 20.38 -25.33
C PRO A 220 -0.54 19.94 -26.33
N ASP A 221 -0.21 20.01 -27.63
CA ASP A 221 -1.08 19.52 -28.71
C ASP A 221 -1.24 17.99 -28.63
N PRO A 222 -2.48 17.48 -28.47
CA PRO A 222 -2.78 16.04 -28.45
C PRO A 222 -2.20 15.26 -29.64
N ARG A 223 -2.09 15.87 -30.82
CA ARG A 223 -1.53 15.22 -32.03
C ARG A 223 -0.04 14.94 -31.88
N VAL A 224 0.70 15.82 -31.21
CA VAL A 224 2.13 15.65 -30.97
C VAL A 224 2.37 14.54 -29.95
N ILE A 225 1.54 14.50 -28.89
CA ILE A 225 1.55 13.44 -27.90
C ILE A 225 1.24 12.09 -28.56
N LYS A 226 0.18 12.02 -29.37
CA LYS A 226 -0.21 10.78 -30.04
C LYS A 226 0.92 10.20 -30.91
N LYS A 227 1.60 11.05 -31.70
CA LYS A 227 2.78 10.61 -32.49
C LYS A 227 3.88 9.98 -31.63
N PHE A 228 4.09 10.50 -30.41
CA PHE A 228 5.04 9.93 -29.47
C PHE A 228 4.57 8.58 -28.90
N LEU A 229 3.31 8.47 -28.52
CA LEU A 229 2.75 7.22 -28.01
C LEU A 229 2.73 6.13 -29.11
N ASP A 230 2.37 6.49 -30.35
CA ASP A 230 2.41 5.61 -31.50
C ASP A 230 3.84 5.10 -31.77
N TYR A 231 4.86 5.96 -31.61
CA TYR A 231 6.27 5.57 -31.74
C TYR A 231 6.68 4.50 -30.70
N LEU A 232 6.20 4.64 -29.46
CA LEU A 232 6.44 3.67 -28.39
C LEU A 232 5.48 2.48 -28.42
N ASP A 233 4.53 2.43 -29.36
CA ASP A 233 3.49 1.40 -29.41
C ASP A 233 2.69 1.35 -28.08
N ILE A 234 2.29 2.53 -27.60
CA ILE A 234 1.37 2.69 -26.46
C ILE A 234 0.03 3.13 -27.05
N THR A 235 -0.81 2.15 -27.37
CA THR A 235 -2.02 2.36 -28.18
C THR A 235 -3.31 2.23 -27.36
N THR A 236 -3.20 1.67 -26.15
CA THR A 236 -4.35 1.41 -25.28
C THR A 236 -4.21 2.09 -23.93
N TRP A 237 -5.36 2.31 -23.27
CA TRP A 237 -5.43 2.80 -21.91
C TRP A 237 -4.64 1.89 -20.93
N GLU A 238 -4.74 0.57 -21.09
CA GLU A 238 -4.11 -0.43 -20.21
C GLU A 238 -2.59 -0.39 -20.34
N GLU A 239 -2.05 -0.27 -21.57
CA GLU A 239 -0.61 -0.10 -21.78
C GLU A 239 -0.11 1.19 -21.15
N CYS A 240 -0.82 2.30 -21.33
CA CYS A 240 -0.46 3.58 -20.72
C CYS A 240 -0.54 3.50 -19.17
N HIS A 241 -1.52 2.78 -18.63
CA HIS A 241 -1.64 2.56 -17.18
C HIS A 241 -0.49 1.73 -16.63
N LYS A 242 -0.07 0.67 -17.33
CA LYS A 242 1.11 -0.14 -16.95
C LYS A 242 2.39 0.70 -16.92
N GLU A 243 2.53 1.64 -17.85
CA GLU A 243 3.66 2.58 -17.84
C GLU A 243 3.66 3.49 -16.60
N ILE A 244 2.49 4.02 -16.23
CA ILE A 244 2.35 4.83 -15.01
C ILE A 244 2.68 3.99 -13.77
N LYS A 245 2.13 2.79 -13.65
CA LYS A 245 2.35 1.90 -12.50
C LYS A 245 3.83 1.56 -12.32
N PHE A 246 4.52 1.21 -13.41
CA PHE A 246 5.95 0.96 -13.39
C PHE A 246 6.75 2.18 -12.88
N LEU A 247 6.41 3.38 -13.34
CA LEU A 247 7.08 4.61 -12.88
C LEU A 247 6.79 4.93 -11.41
N GLU A 248 5.54 4.72 -10.94
CA GLU A 248 5.19 4.86 -9.52
C GLU A 248 5.97 3.87 -8.65
N ASP A 249 6.14 2.62 -9.09
CA ASP A 249 6.95 1.61 -8.41
C ASP A 249 8.44 2.01 -8.34
N GLU A 250 9.02 2.56 -9.42
CA GLU A 250 10.40 3.05 -9.41
C GLU A 250 10.57 4.29 -8.52
N ILE A 251 9.57 5.18 -8.45
CA ILE A 251 9.57 6.31 -7.50
C ILE A 251 9.63 5.77 -6.06
N ASN A 252 8.77 4.81 -5.72
CA ASN A 252 8.72 4.21 -4.39
C ASN A 252 10.07 3.56 -4.04
N PHE A 253 10.70 2.90 -5.00
CA PHE A 253 12.01 2.30 -4.84
C PHE A 253 13.13 3.33 -4.60
N GLU A 254 13.28 4.35 -5.47
CA GLU A 254 14.32 5.38 -5.34
C GLU A 254 14.22 6.15 -4.01
N CYS A 255 13.00 6.35 -3.52
CA CYS A 255 12.75 6.91 -2.20
C CYS A 255 13.28 6.02 -1.07
N SER A 256 13.12 4.70 -1.20
CA SER A 256 13.55 3.74 -0.18
C SER A 256 15.09 3.69 -0.02
N GLU A 257 15.82 3.91 -1.10
CA GLU A 257 17.29 3.85 -1.17
C GLU A 257 17.99 5.21 -0.97
N ASN A 258 17.24 6.30 -0.76
CA ASN A 258 17.75 7.69 -0.61
C ASN A 258 18.48 8.27 -1.85
N TYR A 259 18.37 7.64 -3.02
CA TYR A 259 18.91 8.15 -4.29
C TYR A 259 17.84 8.98 -5.01
N GLU A 260 17.51 10.15 -4.45
CA GLU A 260 16.41 10.99 -4.97
C GLU A 260 16.72 11.70 -6.31
N ARG A 261 17.79 11.31 -7.01
CA ARG A 261 18.25 11.98 -8.24
C ARG A 261 17.21 11.87 -9.37
N GLU A 262 16.52 10.74 -9.45
CA GLU A 262 15.66 10.42 -10.60
C GLU A 262 14.18 10.73 -10.37
N VAL A 263 13.79 10.92 -9.10
CA VAL A 263 12.40 11.15 -8.69
C VAL A 263 11.76 12.33 -9.42
N PRO A 264 12.41 13.51 -9.62
CA PRO A 264 11.77 14.61 -10.33
C PRO A 264 11.41 14.28 -11.78
N MET A 265 12.26 13.52 -12.48
CA MET A 265 11.98 13.09 -13.87
C MET A 265 10.87 12.03 -13.89
N LEU A 266 10.94 11.04 -13.00
CA LEU A 266 9.90 10.02 -12.87
C LEU A 266 8.53 10.65 -12.57
N SER A 267 8.47 11.61 -11.64
CA SER A 267 7.23 12.35 -11.32
C SER A 267 6.70 13.12 -12.53
N SER A 268 7.56 13.80 -13.30
CA SER A 268 7.16 14.47 -14.55
C SER A 268 6.58 13.51 -15.57
N LEU A 269 7.17 12.32 -15.73
CA LEU A 269 6.66 11.28 -16.62
C LEU A 269 5.33 10.70 -16.14
N VAL A 270 5.15 10.48 -14.83
CA VAL A 270 3.87 10.04 -14.24
C VAL A 270 2.77 11.07 -14.51
N GLY A 271 3.04 12.36 -14.28
CA GLY A 271 2.10 13.44 -14.57
C GLY A 271 1.74 13.53 -16.06
N PHE A 272 2.76 13.46 -16.93
CA PHE A 272 2.58 13.47 -18.38
C PHE A 272 1.76 12.27 -18.89
N LEU A 273 2.12 11.04 -18.50
CA LEU A 273 1.39 9.85 -18.94
C LEU A 273 -0.02 9.82 -18.35
N SER A 274 -0.23 10.32 -17.12
CA SER A 274 -1.57 10.48 -16.56
C SER A 274 -2.43 11.43 -17.40
N TYR A 275 -1.85 12.57 -17.83
CA TYR A 275 -2.50 13.50 -18.76
C TYR A 275 -2.83 12.83 -20.10
N CYS A 276 -1.88 12.10 -20.68
CA CYS A 276 -2.08 11.33 -21.91
C CYS A 276 -3.22 10.34 -21.76
N ARG A 277 -3.23 9.59 -20.66
CA ARG A 277 -4.18 8.52 -20.38
C ARG A 277 -5.62 9.04 -20.33
N GLY A 278 -5.82 10.15 -19.61
CA GLY A 278 -7.15 10.73 -19.43
C GLY A 278 -7.71 11.47 -20.65
N ILE A 279 -6.85 11.99 -21.54
CA ILE A 279 -7.28 12.80 -22.69
C ILE A 279 -7.32 12.00 -24.00
N LEU A 280 -6.39 11.08 -24.23
CA LEU A 280 -6.27 10.41 -25.53
C LEU A 280 -7.04 9.10 -25.63
N PHE A 281 -7.31 8.42 -24.50
CA PHE A 281 -7.98 7.12 -24.49
C PHE A 281 -9.44 7.22 -23.99
N GLU A 282 -10.11 8.32 -24.29
CA GLU A 282 -11.50 8.54 -23.89
C GLU A 282 -12.48 7.47 -24.40
N ASP A 283 -12.19 6.81 -25.52
CA ASP A 283 -13.11 5.86 -26.18
C ASP A 283 -12.88 4.39 -25.79
N SER A 284 -11.79 4.06 -25.09
CA SER A 284 -11.50 2.66 -24.75
C SER A 284 -12.51 2.08 -23.76
N VAL A 285 -12.98 0.85 -24.01
CA VAL A 285 -13.83 0.09 -23.08
C VAL A 285 -12.95 -0.39 -21.93
N TYR A 286 -13.40 -0.19 -20.69
CA TYR A 286 -12.72 -0.73 -19.52
C TYR A 286 -12.59 -2.25 -19.64
N GLY A 287 -11.35 -2.75 -19.60
CA GLY A 287 -11.15 -4.14 -19.21
C GLY A 287 -11.60 -4.28 -17.76
N ASN A 288 -12.32 -5.35 -17.43
CA ASN A 288 -12.56 -5.78 -16.05
C ASN A 288 -11.23 -6.21 -15.34
N SER A 289 -10.07 -5.66 -15.72
CA SER A 289 -8.73 -6.05 -15.27
C SER A 289 -8.47 -5.72 -13.80
N ASP A 290 -9.22 -4.78 -13.22
CA ASP A 290 -9.11 -4.42 -11.79
C ASP A 290 -9.80 -5.40 -10.82
N GLN A 291 -10.41 -6.50 -11.28
CA GLN A 291 -10.80 -7.58 -10.35
C GLN A 291 -9.58 -8.31 -9.74
N SER A 292 -8.37 -8.04 -10.24
CA SER A 292 -7.12 -8.70 -9.81
C SER A 292 -6.24 -7.87 -8.87
N ASP A 293 -6.58 -6.60 -8.57
CA ASP A 293 -6.04 -5.92 -7.38
C ASP A 293 -6.87 -6.38 -6.18
N GLY A 294 -6.64 -7.64 -5.82
CA GLY A 294 -7.41 -8.38 -4.85
C GLY A 294 -7.57 -7.60 -3.54
N THR A 295 -8.73 -7.79 -2.92
CA THR A 295 -8.88 -8.43 -1.59
C THR A 295 -7.73 -8.25 -0.60
N SER A 296 -7.09 -7.09 -0.61
CA SER A 296 -6.02 -6.69 0.29
C SER A 296 -6.67 -5.70 1.24
N ASN A 297 -7.26 -6.29 2.28
CA ASN A 297 -7.68 -5.65 3.52
C ASN A 297 -8.21 -4.24 3.32
N LEU A 298 -9.48 -4.15 2.90
CA LEU A 298 -10.26 -2.93 2.77
C LEU A 298 -10.20 -2.13 4.08
N GLU A 299 -9.17 -1.29 4.11
CA GLU A 299 -8.84 -0.12 4.90
C GLU A 299 -9.39 -0.10 6.34
N THR A 300 -8.58 -0.60 7.28
CA THR A 300 -8.94 -0.60 8.71
C THR A 300 -8.77 0.76 9.39
N LEU A 301 -7.95 1.72 8.91
CA LEU A 301 -7.82 3.04 9.59
C LEU A 301 -7.51 4.24 8.67
N SER A 302 -8.15 4.35 7.52
CA SER A 302 -7.89 5.49 6.63
C SER A 302 -8.49 6.84 7.10
N CYS A 303 -9.03 6.94 8.32
CA CYS A 303 -9.95 7.99 8.80
C CYS A 303 -9.39 9.18 9.55
N LEU A 304 -8.07 9.28 9.66
CA LEU A 304 -7.42 10.30 10.46
C LEU A 304 -6.87 11.39 9.55
N ASN A 305 -7.12 12.66 9.90
CA ASN A 305 -6.51 13.78 9.20
C ASN A 305 -5.00 13.71 9.43
N PRO A 306 -4.16 13.68 8.38
CA PRO A 306 -2.70 13.66 8.54
C PRO A 306 -2.17 14.81 9.41
N GLU A 307 -2.90 15.94 9.45
CA GLU A 307 -2.58 17.09 10.30
C GLU A 307 -2.78 16.82 11.81
N ASP A 308 -3.70 15.92 12.20
CA ASP A 308 -3.93 15.55 13.61
C ASP A 308 -2.79 14.72 14.19
N PHE A 309 -1.91 14.21 13.33
CA PHE A 309 -0.70 13.48 13.70
C PHE A 309 0.54 14.34 13.80
N ARG A 310 0.45 15.63 13.42
CA ARG A 310 1.59 16.55 13.49
C ARG A 310 1.73 17.17 14.87
N CYS A 311 2.98 17.28 15.31
CA CYS A 311 3.37 18.04 16.47
C CYS A 311 3.13 19.53 16.18
N PRO A 312 2.33 20.24 16.99
CA PRO A 312 2.07 21.67 16.75
C PRO A 312 3.30 22.60 16.87
N ILE A 313 4.43 22.10 17.38
CA ILE A 313 5.69 22.87 17.50
C ILE A 313 6.55 22.66 16.26
N SER A 314 6.83 21.41 15.91
CA SER A 314 7.72 21.09 14.78
C SER A 314 6.99 21.04 13.44
N LEU A 315 5.67 20.94 13.45
CA LEU A 315 4.81 20.66 12.30
C LEU A 315 5.14 19.33 11.61
N GLU A 316 5.88 18.46 12.29
CA GLU A 316 6.26 17.12 11.86
C GLU A 316 5.39 16.05 12.52
N LEU A 317 5.23 14.89 11.87
CA LEU A 317 4.52 13.74 12.43
C LEU A 317 5.12 13.32 13.79
N MET A 318 4.26 13.14 14.80
CA MET A 318 4.69 12.74 16.14
C MET A 318 5.22 11.31 16.14
N THR A 319 6.50 11.14 16.48
CA THR A 319 7.14 9.83 16.61
C THR A 319 6.92 9.23 17.99
N ASP A 320 6.90 10.09 19.02
CA ASP A 320 6.54 9.74 20.38
C ASP A 320 5.56 10.79 20.93
N PRO A 321 4.26 10.68 20.60
CA PRO A 321 3.25 11.64 21.02
C PRO A 321 3.07 11.63 22.54
N VAL A 322 3.13 12.81 23.15
CA VAL A 322 2.92 13.04 24.58
C VAL A 322 1.94 14.19 24.79
N THR A 323 1.05 14.03 25.76
CA THR A 323 0.02 15.01 26.10
C THR A 323 0.45 15.82 27.32
N VAL A 324 0.28 17.15 27.25
CA VAL A 324 0.52 18.08 28.36
C VAL A 324 -0.77 18.36 29.14
N SER A 325 -0.67 19.02 30.30
CA SER A 325 -1.80 19.31 31.21
C SER A 325 -2.99 20.05 30.56
N THR A 326 -2.78 20.81 29.49
CA THR A 326 -3.85 21.48 28.73
C THR A 326 -4.58 20.56 27.73
N GLY A 327 -4.24 19.27 27.68
CA GLY A 327 -4.85 18.29 26.79
C GLY A 327 -4.35 18.32 25.34
N GLN A 328 -3.33 19.13 25.01
CA GLN A 328 -2.70 19.14 23.69
C GLN A 328 -1.59 18.09 23.59
N THR A 329 -1.41 17.50 22.41
CA THR A 329 -0.41 16.46 22.16
C THR A 329 0.72 16.99 21.27
N TYR A 330 1.96 16.63 21.61
CA TYR A 330 3.20 17.05 20.93
C TYR A 330 4.14 15.86 20.77
N ASP A 331 5.13 15.97 19.89
CA ASP A 331 6.25 15.02 19.92
C ASP A 331 7.12 15.28 21.16
N ARG A 332 7.51 14.21 21.87
CA ARG A 332 8.25 14.30 23.14
C ARG A 332 9.49 15.17 23.03
N ALA A 333 10.30 15.01 21.98
CA ALA A 333 11.54 15.75 21.84
C ALA A 333 11.27 17.26 21.68
N SER A 334 10.22 17.60 20.95
CA SER A 334 9.83 18.99 20.66
C SER A 334 9.34 19.71 21.92
N ILE A 335 8.42 19.10 22.67
CA ILE A 335 7.89 19.73 23.90
C ILE A 335 8.91 19.72 25.04
N GLN A 336 9.77 18.71 25.15
CA GLN A 336 10.85 18.72 26.13
C GLN A 336 11.85 19.84 25.86
N LYS A 337 12.20 20.09 24.60
CA LYS A 337 13.07 21.22 24.23
C LYS A 337 12.41 22.55 24.58
N TRP A 338 11.12 22.70 24.30
CA TRP A 338 10.34 23.90 24.65
C TRP A 338 10.34 24.20 26.15
N LEU A 339 10.09 23.17 26.98
CA LEU A 339 10.09 23.28 28.44
C LEU A 339 11.49 23.56 29.01
N LYS A 340 12.54 22.92 28.45
CA LYS A 340 13.93 23.14 28.86
C LYS A 340 14.41 24.57 28.61
N SER A 341 13.83 25.28 27.64
CA SER A 341 14.09 26.70 27.39
C SER A 341 13.39 27.64 28.38
N GLY A 342 12.73 27.13 29.43
CA GLY A 342 12.09 27.93 30.47
C GLY A 342 10.65 28.35 30.18
N ASN A 343 10.05 27.88 29.09
CA ASN A 343 8.69 28.25 28.72
C ASN A 343 7.66 27.38 29.47
N LEU A 344 6.78 28.02 30.26
CA LEU A 344 5.68 27.34 30.98
C LEU A 344 4.31 27.51 30.31
N LEU A 345 4.27 28.10 29.11
CA LEU A 345 3.04 28.27 28.33
C LEU A 345 2.91 27.14 27.32
N CYS A 346 1.67 26.68 27.12
CA CYS A 346 1.32 25.73 26.08
C CYS A 346 1.50 26.37 24.69
N PRO A 347 2.35 25.82 23.81
CA PRO A 347 2.68 26.42 22.51
C PRO A 347 1.49 26.69 21.60
N LYS A 348 0.42 25.88 21.72
CA LYS A 348 -0.73 25.95 20.81
C LYS A 348 -1.87 26.82 21.37
N THR A 349 -2.08 26.81 22.68
CA THR A 349 -3.21 27.50 23.31
C THR A 349 -2.81 28.78 24.04
N GLY A 350 -1.52 29.02 24.28
CA GLY A 350 -1.03 30.14 25.08
C GLY A 350 -1.35 30.05 26.57
N ALA A 351 -1.97 28.95 27.03
CA ALA A 351 -2.36 28.77 28.43
C ALA A 351 -1.19 28.29 29.31
N THR A 352 -1.15 28.71 30.56
CA THR A 352 -0.14 28.28 31.55
C THR A 352 -0.28 26.79 31.88
N LEU A 353 0.83 26.05 31.79
CA LEU A 353 0.88 24.62 32.12
C LEU A 353 0.86 24.44 33.64
N GLN A 354 -0.14 23.71 34.15
CA GLN A 354 -0.26 23.42 35.59
C GLN A 354 0.74 22.39 36.09
N SER A 355 1.33 21.62 35.16
CA SER A 355 2.39 20.63 35.42
C SER A 355 3.24 20.46 34.17
N THR A 356 4.54 20.21 34.37
CA THR A 356 5.53 19.88 33.32
C THR A 356 5.63 18.38 33.03
N GLU A 357 4.82 17.55 33.71
CA GLU A 357 4.77 16.11 33.45
C GLU A 357 4.18 15.81 32.07
N LEU A 358 4.84 14.89 31.35
CA LEU A 358 4.46 14.48 29.99
C LEU A 358 3.84 13.08 30.03
N VAL A 359 2.57 12.98 29.66
CA VAL A 359 1.86 11.71 29.62
C VAL A 359 1.96 11.10 28.23
N SER A 360 2.53 9.89 28.10
CA SER A 360 2.63 9.20 26.81
C SER A 360 1.27 8.90 26.22
N ASN A 361 1.05 9.27 24.96
CA ASN A 361 -0.18 8.99 24.22
C ASN A 361 0.01 7.78 23.29
N SER A 362 0.05 6.58 23.88
CA SER A 362 0.26 5.33 23.14
C SER A 362 -0.85 5.05 22.13
N SER A 363 -2.07 5.52 22.38
CA SER A 363 -3.19 5.37 21.45
C SER A 363 -2.94 6.16 20.18
N LEU A 364 -2.56 7.44 20.27
CA LEU A 364 -2.20 8.24 19.10
C LEU A 364 -0.94 7.69 18.42
N ARG A 365 0.03 7.18 19.18
CA ARG A 365 1.22 6.54 18.63
C ARG A 365 0.88 5.32 17.77
N ASN A 366 0.01 4.44 18.24
CA ASN A 366 -0.43 3.27 17.48
C ASN A 366 -1.25 3.66 16.24
N LEU A 367 -2.10 4.68 16.37
CA LEU A 367 -2.85 5.24 15.23
C LEU A 367 -1.94 5.84 14.16
N ILE A 368 -0.92 6.60 14.57
CA ILE A 368 0.12 7.11 13.67
C ILE A 368 0.86 5.94 13.02
N GLN A 369 1.15 4.88 13.79
CA GLN A 369 1.85 3.72 13.26
C GLN A 369 1.04 2.96 12.20
N GLN A 370 -0.26 2.83 12.42
CA GLN A 370 -1.17 2.15 11.53
C GLN A 370 -1.53 3.01 10.30
N PHE A 371 -1.73 4.32 10.47
CA PHE A 371 -1.81 5.27 9.35
C PHE A 371 -0.58 5.18 8.46
N CYS A 372 0.60 5.05 9.06
CA CYS A 372 1.83 4.88 8.31
C CYS A 372 1.82 3.56 7.53
N ALA A 373 1.48 2.44 8.15
CA ALA A 373 1.38 1.15 7.47
C ALA A 373 0.37 1.15 6.30
N ASP A 374 -0.81 1.73 6.52
CA ASP A 374 -1.90 1.79 5.53
C ASP A 374 -1.60 2.72 4.32
N ASN A 375 -0.63 3.63 4.46
CA ASN A 375 -0.16 4.51 3.38
C ASN A 375 1.24 4.11 2.86
N GLY A 376 1.74 2.92 3.21
CA GLY A 376 3.06 2.44 2.75
C GLY A 376 4.27 3.14 3.40
N ILE A 377 4.08 3.83 4.53
CA ILE A 377 5.11 4.59 5.26
C ILE A 377 5.77 3.67 6.31
N SER A 378 7.06 3.33 6.13
CA SER A 378 7.81 2.47 7.06
C SER A 378 8.35 3.23 8.28
N LEU A 379 8.16 2.69 9.49
CA LEU A 379 8.46 3.39 10.75
C LEU A 379 9.85 3.12 11.34
N ALA A 380 10.67 2.30 10.70
CA ALA A 380 12.02 2.03 11.18
C ALA A 380 13.02 3.09 10.66
N LYS A 381 13.61 3.84 11.61
CA LYS A 381 14.75 4.78 11.49
C LYS A 381 14.44 6.26 11.11
N SER A 382 14.92 7.14 11.98
CA SER A 382 14.50 8.52 12.28
C SER A 382 14.97 9.64 11.32
N ARG A 383 15.06 9.40 10.01
CA ARG A 383 15.30 10.49 9.02
C ARG A 383 14.51 10.37 7.71
N LYS A 384 13.97 9.19 7.38
CA LYS A 384 13.22 8.93 6.13
C LYS A 384 11.81 9.56 6.09
N LYS A 385 11.17 9.73 7.25
CA LYS A 385 9.70 9.96 7.37
C LYS A 385 9.18 11.35 7.02
N SER A 386 9.98 12.41 7.16
CA SER A 386 9.54 13.77 6.81
C SER A 386 9.41 13.96 5.29
N ARG A 387 10.11 13.14 4.49
CA ARG A 387 10.20 13.29 3.04
C ARG A 387 9.07 12.60 2.29
N ASP A 388 8.66 11.40 2.71
CA ASP A 388 7.58 10.65 2.06
C ASP A 388 6.23 11.37 2.15
N ILE A 389 5.90 11.97 3.31
CA ILE A 389 4.68 12.77 3.48
C ILE A 389 4.76 14.08 2.68
N SER A 390 5.93 14.73 2.63
CA SER A 390 6.14 15.92 1.80
C SER A 390 5.98 15.59 0.30
N ARG A 391 6.33 14.37 -0.13
CA ARG A 391 6.11 13.88 -1.51
C ARG A 391 4.67 13.50 -1.82
N THR A 392 3.90 13.03 -0.84
CA THR A 392 2.46 12.83 -1.05
C THR A 392 1.72 14.18 -1.12
N ILE A 393 2.32 15.28 -0.66
CA ILE A 393 1.74 16.63 -0.63
C ILE A 393 2.24 17.50 -1.79
N LEU A 394 3.46 17.28 -2.28
CA LEU A 394 4.03 17.97 -3.43
C LEU A 394 4.09 17.05 -4.66
N PRO A 395 3.85 17.58 -5.88
CA PRO A 395 3.78 16.81 -7.13
C PRO A 395 5.14 16.23 -7.61
N GLY A 396 6.20 16.29 -6.81
CA GLY A 396 7.55 15.86 -7.16
C GLY A 396 8.29 16.78 -8.15
N ASN A 397 7.57 17.43 -9.08
CA ASN A 397 8.10 18.37 -10.08
C ASN A 397 6.99 19.37 -10.56
N PRO A 398 7.31 20.64 -10.89
CA PRO A 398 6.38 21.58 -11.52
C PRO A 398 5.66 21.06 -12.79
N ALA A 399 6.36 20.31 -13.66
CA ALA A 399 5.76 19.76 -14.88
C ALA A 399 4.62 18.79 -14.55
N ALA A 400 4.86 17.90 -13.59
CA ALA A 400 3.87 16.95 -13.10
C ALA A 400 2.66 17.67 -12.50
N ALA A 401 2.93 18.72 -11.70
CA ALA A 401 1.90 19.54 -11.08
C ALA A 401 0.92 20.10 -12.11
N GLU A 402 1.47 20.71 -13.16
CA GLU A 402 0.68 21.41 -14.16
C GLU A 402 -0.03 20.43 -15.12
N ALA A 403 0.60 19.30 -15.44
CA ALA A 403 -0.04 18.23 -16.19
C ALA A 403 -1.30 17.70 -15.46
N ILE A 404 -1.22 17.50 -14.14
CA ILE A 404 -2.37 17.08 -13.33
C ILE A 404 -3.45 18.16 -13.24
N LYS A 405 -3.09 19.45 -13.23
CA LYS A 405 -4.08 20.54 -13.27
C LYS A 405 -4.86 20.56 -14.58
N PHE A 406 -4.17 20.55 -15.72
CA PHE A 406 -4.86 20.48 -17.02
C PHE A 406 -5.74 19.25 -17.14
N LEU A 407 -5.26 18.10 -16.67
CA LEU A 407 -6.06 16.88 -16.63
C LEU A 407 -7.29 17.04 -15.73
N SER A 408 -7.15 17.65 -14.56
CA SER A 408 -8.26 17.85 -13.61
C SER A 408 -9.33 18.80 -14.16
N GLU A 409 -8.92 19.88 -14.83
CA GLU A 409 -9.82 20.80 -15.53
C GLU A 409 -10.57 20.10 -16.67
N PHE A 410 -9.86 19.30 -17.46
CA PHE A 410 -10.43 18.48 -18.52
C PHE A 410 -11.47 17.47 -17.98
N LEU A 411 -11.14 16.76 -16.90
CA LEU A 411 -12.04 15.80 -16.25
C LEU A 411 -13.28 16.50 -15.67
N ALA A 412 -13.11 17.68 -15.05
CA ALA A 412 -14.23 18.49 -14.59
C ALA A 412 -15.17 18.86 -15.75
N CYS A 413 -14.63 19.33 -16.87
CA CYS A 413 -15.42 19.60 -18.08
C CYS A 413 -16.20 18.36 -18.56
N ARG A 414 -15.59 17.17 -18.54
CA ARG A 414 -16.26 15.91 -18.90
C ARG A 414 -17.37 15.53 -17.91
N LEU A 415 -17.20 15.79 -16.62
CA LEU A 415 -18.26 15.56 -15.63
C LEU A 415 -19.49 16.44 -15.86
N TYR A 416 -19.31 17.73 -16.20
CA TYR A 416 -20.43 18.65 -16.42
C TYR A 416 -21.08 18.51 -17.79
N PHE A 417 -20.28 18.37 -18.85
CA PHE A 417 -20.75 18.51 -20.23
C PHE A 417 -20.61 17.23 -21.08
N GLY A 418 -20.00 16.18 -20.55
CA GLY A 418 -19.81 14.92 -21.27
C GLY A 418 -21.08 14.08 -21.39
N SER A 419 -21.04 13.09 -22.28
CA SER A 419 -22.01 11.99 -22.30
C SER A 419 -21.95 11.16 -21.03
N ASP A 420 -22.96 10.34 -20.76
CA ASP A 420 -22.96 9.46 -19.57
C ASP A 420 -21.73 8.54 -19.53
N GLN A 421 -21.31 8.03 -20.69
CA GLN A 421 -20.08 7.25 -20.80
C GLN A 421 -18.85 8.10 -20.43
N GLN A 422 -18.74 9.33 -20.95
CA GLN A 422 -17.63 10.23 -20.64
C GLN A 422 -17.62 10.63 -19.15
N LYS A 423 -18.79 10.87 -18.55
CA LYS A 423 -18.92 11.17 -17.11
C LYS A 423 -18.44 10.00 -16.25
N THR A 424 -18.92 8.79 -16.55
CA THR A 424 -18.49 7.57 -15.86
C THR A 424 -16.98 7.37 -15.98
N LYS A 425 -16.43 7.65 -17.17
CA LYS A 425 -14.99 7.56 -17.38
C LYS A 425 -14.20 8.59 -16.60
N ALA A 426 -14.66 9.84 -16.61
CA ALA A 426 -14.04 10.90 -15.83
C ALA A 426 -14.07 10.59 -14.33
N ALA A 427 -15.17 10.06 -13.80
CA ALA A 427 -15.26 9.64 -12.40
C ALA A 427 -14.26 8.51 -12.06
N TYR A 428 -14.08 7.54 -12.96
CA TYR A 428 -13.07 6.48 -12.79
C TYR A 428 -11.65 7.05 -12.80
N GLU A 429 -11.33 7.97 -13.72
CA GLU A 429 -10.03 8.65 -13.77
C GLU A 429 -9.72 9.43 -12.49
N ILE A 430 -10.70 10.19 -12.00
CA ILE A 430 -10.59 10.94 -10.73
C ILE A 430 -10.30 9.98 -9.57
N ARG A 431 -10.98 8.83 -9.53
CA ARG A 431 -10.74 7.79 -8.52
C ARG A 431 -9.29 7.29 -8.54
N LEU A 432 -8.71 7.06 -9.71
CA LEU A 432 -7.33 6.62 -9.85
C LEU A 432 -6.35 7.72 -9.41
N LEU A 433 -6.50 8.94 -9.92
CA LEU A 433 -5.63 10.06 -9.60
C LEU A 433 -5.65 10.41 -8.10
N ALA A 434 -6.82 10.30 -7.46
CA ALA A 434 -6.99 10.56 -6.04
C ALA A 434 -6.53 9.40 -5.13
N LYS A 435 -6.25 8.20 -5.68
CA LYS A 435 -5.72 7.06 -4.90
C LYS A 435 -4.31 7.39 -4.40
N SER A 436 -3.44 7.85 -5.30
CA SER A 436 -1.99 7.87 -5.08
C SER A 436 -1.45 9.11 -4.36
N ASN A 437 -2.12 10.27 -4.43
CA ASN A 437 -1.47 11.55 -4.06
C ASN A 437 -2.43 12.58 -3.43
N ILE A 438 -2.03 13.23 -2.31
CA ILE A 438 -2.81 14.29 -1.64
C ILE A 438 -2.85 15.55 -2.50
N PHE A 439 -1.76 15.88 -3.20
CA PHE A 439 -1.73 16.96 -4.19
C PHE A 439 -2.82 16.79 -5.24
N ASN A 440 -2.92 15.59 -5.84
CA ASN A 440 -3.93 15.30 -6.86
C ASN A 440 -5.34 15.51 -6.29
N ARG A 441 -5.60 15.09 -5.05
CA ARG A 441 -6.89 15.36 -4.38
C ARG A 441 -7.17 16.86 -4.31
N SER A 442 -6.20 17.67 -3.88
CA SER A 442 -6.35 19.13 -3.80
C SER A 442 -6.72 19.72 -5.16
N VAL A 443 -5.95 19.39 -6.20
CA VAL A 443 -6.17 19.92 -7.56
C VAL A 443 -7.53 19.49 -8.12
N LEU A 444 -7.93 18.24 -7.92
CA LEU A 444 -9.25 17.75 -8.32
C LEU A 444 -10.40 18.47 -7.60
N ILE A 445 -10.21 18.81 -6.32
CA ILE A 445 -11.19 19.58 -5.53
C ILE A 445 -11.26 21.02 -6.04
N GLU A 446 -10.11 21.65 -6.29
CA GLU A 446 -10.00 23.02 -6.83
C GLU A 446 -10.61 23.14 -8.23
N ALA A 447 -10.51 22.08 -9.05
CA ALA A 447 -11.17 21.98 -10.36
C ALA A 447 -12.70 21.77 -10.28
N ALA A 448 -13.31 21.89 -9.09
CA ALA A 448 -14.76 21.81 -8.87
C ALA A 448 -15.41 20.49 -9.35
N THR A 449 -14.71 19.36 -9.16
CA THR A 449 -15.22 18.02 -9.54
C THR A 449 -16.31 17.50 -8.59
N ILE A 450 -16.27 17.86 -7.30
CA ILE A 450 -17.18 17.33 -6.26
C ILE A 450 -18.67 17.57 -6.57
N PRO A 451 -19.13 18.79 -6.94
CA PRO A 451 -20.55 19.02 -7.18
C PRO A 451 -21.11 18.15 -8.32
N ALA A 452 -20.36 17.99 -9.41
CA ALA A 452 -20.76 17.13 -10.51
C ALA A 452 -20.81 15.65 -10.11
N LEU A 453 -19.83 15.17 -9.33
CA LEU A 453 -19.84 13.80 -8.79
C LEU A 453 -21.07 13.57 -7.89
N LEU A 454 -21.41 14.53 -7.01
CA LEU A 454 -22.61 14.45 -6.17
C LEU A 454 -23.90 14.36 -7.00
N GLN A 455 -23.99 15.11 -8.11
CA GLN A 455 -25.13 15.03 -9.03
C GLN A 455 -25.24 13.65 -9.70
N MET A 456 -24.10 13.05 -10.06
CA MET A 456 -24.04 11.72 -10.67
C MET A 456 -24.45 10.58 -9.73
N LEU A 457 -24.60 10.82 -8.43
CA LEU A 457 -25.13 9.80 -7.50
C LEU A 457 -26.62 9.50 -7.76
N ILE A 458 -27.34 10.46 -8.36
CA ILE A 458 -28.75 10.35 -8.76
C ILE A 458 -28.79 9.78 -10.19
N THR A 459 -28.37 8.53 -10.34
CA THR A 459 -28.34 7.82 -11.63
C THR A 459 -28.96 6.43 -11.48
N ASN A 460 -29.46 5.89 -12.58
CA ASN A 460 -29.93 4.51 -12.67
C ASN A 460 -28.84 3.55 -13.19
N ASP A 461 -27.66 4.06 -13.54
CA ASP A 461 -26.52 3.23 -13.95
C ASP A 461 -25.65 2.82 -12.73
N PRO A 462 -25.57 1.52 -12.40
CA PRO A 462 -24.76 1.03 -11.29
C PRO A 462 -23.27 1.37 -11.43
N SER A 463 -22.73 1.40 -12.65
CA SER A 463 -21.31 1.70 -12.89
C SER A 463 -21.01 3.18 -12.61
N MET A 464 -21.81 4.08 -13.16
CA MET A 464 -21.71 5.52 -12.89
C MET A 464 -21.80 5.83 -11.39
N GLN A 465 -22.78 5.25 -10.68
CA GLN A 465 -22.95 5.50 -9.24
C GLN A 465 -21.74 5.01 -8.44
N GLU A 466 -21.23 3.82 -8.75
CA GLU A 466 -20.06 3.23 -8.07
C GLU A 466 -18.79 4.05 -8.30
N HIS A 467 -18.51 4.46 -9.54
CA HIS A 467 -17.32 5.26 -9.84
C HIS A 467 -17.42 6.65 -9.21
N SER A 468 -18.59 7.28 -9.24
CA SER A 468 -18.80 8.59 -8.62
C SER A 468 -18.62 8.53 -7.09
N ILE A 469 -19.30 7.60 -6.40
CA ILE A 469 -19.19 7.49 -4.95
C ILE A 469 -17.77 7.08 -4.51
N SER A 470 -17.09 6.25 -5.31
CA SER A 470 -15.69 5.90 -5.05
C SER A 470 -14.74 7.10 -5.20
N ALA A 471 -14.94 7.94 -6.21
CA ALA A 471 -14.17 9.17 -6.39
C ALA A 471 -14.40 10.12 -5.20
N LEU A 472 -15.66 10.32 -4.79
CA LEU A 472 -16.01 11.11 -3.60
C LEU A 472 -15.37 10.57 -2.32
N LEU A 473 -15.27 9.25 -2.15
CA LEU A 473 -14.53 8.65 -1.04
C LEU A 473 -13.06 9.03 -1.05
N LYS A 474 -12.39 9.01 -2.21
CA LYS A 474 -10.98 9.38 -2.28
C LYS A 474 -10.78 10.88 -2.02
N LEU A 475 -11.69 11.74 -2.48
CA LEU A 475 -11.64 13.18 -2.23
C LEU A 475 -12.02 13.57 -0.80
N SER A 476 -12.94 12.85 -0.14
CA SER A 476 -13.36 13.12 1.25
C SER A 476 -12.26 12.88 2.29
N LYS A 477 -11.20 12.16 1.93
CA LYS A 477 -9.99 12.04 2.77
C LYS A 477 -9.25 13.38 2.91
N HIS A 478 -9.42 14.30 1.97
CA HIS A 478 -8.82 15.64 2.01
C HIS A 478 -9.68 16.62 2.83
N SER A 479 -9.06 17.48 3.65
CA SER A 479 -9.77 18.45 4.51
C SER A 479 -10.70 19.37 3.71
N ASN A 480 -10.21 19.94 2.60
CA ASN A 480 -11.03 20.78 1.73
C ASN A 480 -12.13 19.96 1.03
N GLY A 481 -11.89 18.67 0.76
CA GLY A 481 -12.89 17.80 0.13
C GLY A 481 -14.10 17.59 1.04
N LYS A 482 -13.87 17.38 2.35
CA LYS A 482 -14.93 17.30 3.37
C LYS A 482 -15.77 18.58 3.39
N LYS A 483 -15.11 19.73 3.42
CA LYS A 483 -15.75 21.05 3.42
C LYS A 483 -16.64 21.24 2.19
N VAL A 484 -16.09 21.03 0.99
CA VAL A 484 -16.82 21.21 -0.27
C VAL A 484 -17.99 20.22 -0.38
N ILE A 485 -17.86 18.97 0.07
CA ILE A 485 -18.98 18.01 0.12
C ILE A 485 -20.12 18.55 0.98
N MET A 486 -19.81 19.06 2.18
CA MET A 486 -20.83 19.59 3.10
C MET A 486 -21.50 20.86 2.58
N GLU A 487 -20.73 21.80 2.01
CA GLU A 487 -21.23 23.04 1.43
C GLU A 487 -22.17 22.79 0.23
N ASN A 488 -21.93 21.73 -0.55
CA ASN A 488 -22.76 21.34 -1.68
C ASN A 488 -23.92 20.40 -1.30
N ARG A 489 -24.35 20.40 -0.03
CA ARG A 489 -25.44 19.54 0.49
C ARG A 489 -25.21 18.04 0.23
N GLY A 490 -23.95 17.63 0.10
CA GLY A 490 -23.58 16.27 -0.31
C GLY A 490 -24.02 15.19 0.67
N LEU A 491 -24.22 15.52 1.95
CA LEU A 491 -24.73 14.59 2.96
C LEU A 491 -26.02 13.88 2.49
N ASN A 492 -26.98 14.61 1.93
CA ASN A 492 -28.25 14.02 1.49
C ASN A 492 -28.05 13.09 0.28
N SER A 493 -27.21 13.47 -0.68
CA SER A 493 -26.88 12.61 -1.82
C SER A 493 -26.18 11.34 -1.39
N ILE A 494 -25.23 11.44 -0.45
CA ILE A 494 -24.52 10.28 0.12
C ILE A 494 -25.46 9.39 0.92
N LEU A 495 -26.39 9.96 1.69
CA LEU A 495 -27.43 9.20 2.41
C LEU A 495 -28.38 8.47 1.45
N GLY A 496 -28.76 9.11 0.35
CA GLY A 496 -29.52 8.48 -0.72
C GLY A 496 -28.83 7.21 -1.24
N VAL A 497 -27.51 7.25 -1.44
CA VAL A 497 -26.72 6.08 -1.82
C VAL A 497 -26.62 5.06 -0.69
N LEU A 498 -26.42 5.48 0.56
CA LEU A 498 -26.36 4.55 1.70
C LEU A 498 -27.66 3.73 1.84
N MET A 499 -28.81 4.37 1.68
CA MET A 499 -30.12 3.72 1.81
C MET A 499 -30.49 2.93 0.55
N ASN A 500 -30.35 3.55 -0.62
CA ASN A 500 -30.95 3.08 -1.88
C ASN A 500 -29.92 2.82 -3.00
N GLY A 501 -28.63 2.72 -2.66
CA GLY A 501 -27.56 2.45 -3.63
C GLY A 501 -27.79 1.17 -4.43
N LEU A 502 -27.46 1.22 -5.73
CA LEU A 502 -27.69 0.17 -6.72
C LEU A 502 -26.82 -1.07 -6.48
N LYS A 503 -25.69 -0.90 -5.80
CA LYS A 503 -24.76 -1.96 -5.40
C LYS A 503 -24.49 -1.90 -3.90
N LEU A 504 -24.23 -3.05 -3.29
CA LEU A 504 -23.90 -3.14 -1.88
C LEU A 504 -22.58 -2.43 -1.59
N GLU A 505 -21.61 -2.50 -2.51
CA GLU A 505 -20.33 -1.79 -2.46
C GLU A 505 -20.54 -0.27 -2.37
N SER A 506 -21.43 0.30 -3.17
CA SER A 506 -21.75 1.73 -3.13
C SER A 506 -22.30 2.16 -1.77
N LYS A 507 -23.16 1.34 -1.15
CA LYS A 507 -23.67 1.59 0.22
C LYS A 507 -22.54 1.59 1.25
N GLN A 508 -21.61 0.64 1.14
CA GLN A 508 -20.44 0.54 2.04
C GLN A 508 -19.52 1.75 1.92
N ILE A 509 -19.31 2.23 0.68
CA ILE A 509 -18.51 3.42 0.39
C ILE A 509 -19.20 4.67 0.95
N ALA A 510 -20.52 4.79 0.82
CA ALA A 510 -21.29 5.88 1.39
C ALA A 510 -21.12 5.99 2.92
N ALA A 511 -21.19 4.86 3.64
CA ALA A 511 -20.92 4.83 5.07
C ALA A 511 -19.49 5.28 5.42
N ALA A 512 -18.49 4.88 4.62
CA ALA A 512 -17.12 5.36 4.79
C ALA A 512 -17.03 6.88 4.59
N ILE A 513 -17.70 7.44 3.58
CA ILE A 513 -17.70 8.90 3.38
C ILE A 513 -18.30 9.63 4.59
N ILE A 514 -19.41 9.14 5.16
CA ILE A 514 -20.03 9.74 6.37
C ILE A 514 -19.02 9.82 7.51
N PHE A 515 -18.21 8.79 7.69
CA PHE A 515 -17.13 8.80 8.67
C PHE A 515 -16.04 9.84 8.37
N TYR A 516 -15.64 9.98 7.11
CA TYR A 516 -14.66 10.99 6.72
C TYR A 516 -15.12 12.41 6.94
N ILE A 517 -16.34 12.71 6.52
CA ILE A 517 -16.93 14.03 6.67
C ILE A 517 -17.33 14.29 8.13
N SER A 518 -17.46 13.28 8.99
CA SER A 518 -17.70 13.49 10.42
C SER A 518 -16.44 13.81 11.20
N SER A 519 -15.23 13.54 10.70
CA SER A 519 -13.98 13.81 11.43
C SER A 519 -13.84 15.24 12.00
N PRO A 520 -14.24 16.33 11.32
CA PRO A 520 -14.29 17.67 11.90
C PRO A 520 -15.43 17.82 12.92
N ARG A 521 -15.10 18.30 14.14
CA ARG A 521 -16.07 18.46 15.24
C ARG A 521 -17.30 19.30 14.88
N GLU A 522 -17.14 20.27 14.00
CA GLU A 522 -18.22 21.14 13.51
C GLU A 522 -19.32 20.38 12.76
N TYR A 523 -19.00 19.25 12.13
CA TYR A 523 -19.95 18.46 11.35
C TYR A 523 -20.65 17.37 12.15
N HIS A 524 -20.13 16.96 13.32
CA HIS A 524 -20.78 15.94 14.17
C HIS A 524 -22.25 16.26 14.45
N LYS A 525 -22.53 17.52 14.83
CA LYS A 525 -23.89 17.96 15.15
C LYS A 525 -24.77 17.98 13.90
N LEU A 526 -24.31 18.61 12.83
CA LEU A 526 -25.05 18.76 11.58
C LEU A 526 -25.42 17.41 10.96
N ILE A 527 -24.46 16.49 10.91
CA ILE A 527 -24.68 15.14 10.38
C ILE A 527 -25.62 14.37 11.33
N GLY A 528 -25.35 14.38 12.63
CA GLY A 528 -26.17 13.65 13.60
C GLY A 528 -27.60 14.16 13.76
N GLU A 529 -27.89 15.42 13.42
CA GLU A 529 -29.24 15.98 13.42
C GLU A 529 -30.11 15.49 12.26
N ASN A 530 -29.52 14.92 11.20
CA ASN A 530 -30.28 14.30 10.14
C ASN A 530 -30.89 12.95 10.62
N PRO A 531 -32.23 12.79 10.58
CA PRO A 531 -32.92 11.65 11.16
C PRO A 531 -32.63 10.31 10.46
N GLU A 532 -32.15 10.34 9.22
CA GLU A 532 -31.91 9.13 8.40
C GLU A 532 -30.52 8.52 8.61
N VAL A 533 -29.56 9.29 9.14
CA VAL A 533 -28.16 8.84 9.29
C VAL A 533 -28.04 7.59 10.15
N PHE A 534 -28.54 7.63 11.39
CA PHE A 534 -28.42 6.49 12.29
C PHE A 534 -29.21 5.27 11.83
N PRO A 535 -30.49 5.39 11.41
CA PRO A 535 -31.23 4.26 10.84
C PRO A 535 -30.51 3.60 9.66
N ALA A 536 -29.97 4.39 8.71
CA ALA A 536 -29.28 3.87 7.54
C ALA A 536 -27.96 3.15 7.91
N LEU A 537 -27.20 3.68 8.87
CA LEU A 537 -25.98 3.02 9.36
C LEU A 537 -26.32 1.73 10.14
N VAL A 538 -27.39 1.73 10.93
CA VAL A 538 -27.87 0.54 11.65
C VAL A 538 -28.35 -0.54 10.70
N ASP A 539 -29.03 -0.18 9.60
CA ASP A 539 -29.41 -1.12 8.54
C ASP A 539 -28.17 -1.80 7.93
N LEU A 540 -27.13 -1.02 7.64
CA LEU A 540 -25.87 -1.55 7.13
C LEU A 540 -25.14 -2.46 8.14
N ILE A 541 -25.26 -2.21 9.45
CA ILE A 541 -24.76 -3.12 10.50
C ILE A 541 -25.47 -4.48 10.46
N LYS A 542 -26.79 -4.48 10.22
CA LYS A 542 -27.60 -5.71 10.20
C LYS A 542 -27.35 -6.52 8.93
N HIS A 543 -27.35 -5.85 7.77
CA HIS A 543 -27.45 -6.52 6.47
C HIS A 543 -26.20 -6.38 5.58
N GLY A 544 -25.22 -5.55 5.97
CA GLY A 544 -24.01 -5.31 5.18
C GLY A 544 -22.99 -6.45 5.22
N THR A 545 -22.00 -6.36 4.32
CA THR A 545 -20.78 -7.19 4.39
C THR A 545 -19.96 -6.84 5.63
N SER A 546 -18.95 -7.64 5.98
CA SER A 546 -18.06 -7.29 7.11
C SER A 546 -17.40 -5.92 6.97
N CYS A 547 -17.09 -5.48 5.74
CA CYS A 547 -16.58 -4.12 5.51
C CYS A 547 -17.68 -3.08 5.73
N GLY A 548 -18.88 -3.28 5.18
CA GLY A 548 -20.02 -2.38 5.40
C GLY A 548 -20.34 -2.18 6.87
N LYS A 549 -20.39 -3.28 7.62
CA LYS A 549 -20.60 -3.27 9.07
C LYS A 549 -19.52 -2.47 9.77
N LYS A 550 -18.24 -2.68 9.44
CA LYS A 550 -17.11 -1.92 9.99
C LYS A 550 -17.26 -0.43 9.71
N ASN A 551 -17.49 -0.05 8.45
CA ASN A 551 -17.67 1.34 8.03
C ASN A 551 -18.82 2.02 8.77
N ALA A 552 -19.94 1.31 8.95
CA ALA A 552 -21.07 1.84 9.71
C ALA A 552 -20.76 2.05 11.19
N ILE A 553 -20.08 1.09 11.83
CA ILE A 553 -19.69 1.16 13.24
C ILE A 553 -18.75 2.34 13.48
N VAL A 554 -17.71 2.51 12.66
CA VAL A 554 -16.76 3.61 12.82
C VAL A 554 -17.38 4.97 12.51
N ALA A 555 -18.33 5.05 11.56
CA ALA A 555 -19.11 6.25 11.31
C ALA A 555 -19.95 6.64 12.54
N ILE A 556 -20.66 5.68 13.14
CA ILE A 556 -21.41 5.88 14.39
C ILE A 556 -20.47 6.33 15.51
N PHE A 557 -19.33 5.65 15.69
CA PHE A 557 -18.34 5.98 16.71
C PHE A 557 -17.87 7.45 16.60
N GLY A 558 -17.53 7.89 15.38
CA GLY A 558 -17.15 9.28 15.11
C GLY A 558 -18.28 10.27 15.46
N LEU A 559 -19.52 9.97 15.09
CA LEU A 559 -20.68 10.83 15.39
C LEU A 559 -21.01 10.90 16.88
N LEU A 560 -20.74 9.83 17.65
CA LEU A 560 -20.95 9.80 19.10
C LEU A 560 -19.98 10.70 19.88
N LEU A 561 -18.91 11.22 19.25
CA LEU A 561 -18.08 12.25 19.86
C LEU A 561 -18.87 13.53 20.22
N SER A 562 -20.05 13.72 19.62
CA SER A 562 -21.05 14.69 20.09
C SER A 562 -22.06 14.02 21.02
N HIS A 563 -22.14 14.48 22.27
CA HIS A 563 -23.09 13.96 23.25
C HIS A 563 -24.55 14.04 22.78
N ARG A 564 -24.92 15.06 21.97
CA ARG A 564 -26.27 15.24 21.45
C ARG A 564 -26.71 14.11 20.51
N ASN A 565 -25.76 13.36 19.96
CA ASN A 565 -26.04 12.28 19.03
C ASN A 565 -26.35 10.94 19.73
N HIS A 566 -26.08 10.83 21.03
CA HIS A 566 -26.30 9.59 21.77
C HIS A 566 -27.76 9.17 21.75
N GLU A 567 -28.69 10.06 22.11
CA GLU A 567 -30.13 9.76 22.14
C GLU A 567 -30.66 9.34 20.76
N ARG A 568 -30.20 10.00 19.70
CA ARG A 568 -30.61 9.69 18.32
C ARG A 568 -30.10 8.31 17.88
N ALA A 569 -28.84 8.01 18.21
CA ALA A 569 -28.25 6.71 17.91
C ALA A 569 -28.93 5.59 18.72
N LEU A 570 -29.27 5.84 20.00
CA LEU A 570 -30.03 4.90 20.82
C LEU A 570 -31.43 4.65 20.22
N GLY A 571 -32.16 5.72 19.88
CA GLY A 571 -33.50 5.65 19.28
C GLY A 571 -33.53 4.92 17.93
N ALA A 572 -32.44 4.95 17.16
CA ALA A 572 -32.30 4.19 15.92
C ALA A 572 -32.07 2.68 16.12
N GLY A 573 -31.94 2.20 17.36
CA GLY A 573 -31.70 0.79 17.66
C GLY A 573 -30.25 0.34 17.45
N THR A 574 -29.29 1.26 17.64
CA THR A 574 -27.85 0.94 17.50
C THR A 574 -27.41 -0.15 18.46
N VAL A 575 -27.80 -0.07 19.74
CA VAL A 575 -27.36 -1.02 20.78
C VAL A 575 -27.80 -2.46 20.47
N PRO A 576 -29.10 -2.75 20.21
CA PRO A 576 -29.52 -4.10 19.83
C PRO A 576 -28.79 -4.64 18.59
N ALA A 577 -28.54 -3.78 17.58
CA ALA A 577 -27.82 -4.20 16.37
C ALA A 577 -26.37 -4.63 16.66
N LEU A 578 -25.65 -3.89 17.52
CA LEU A 578 -24.29 -4.22 17.92
C LEU A 578 -24.24 -5.48 18.81
N VAL A 579 -25.19 -5.66 19.72
CA VAL A 579 -25.27 -6.87 20.56
C VAL A 579 -25.50 -8.12 19.70
N ASN A 580 -26.43 -8.05 18.74
CA ASN A 580 -26.66 -9.13 17.79
C ASN A 580 -25.42 -9.40 16.92
N LEU A 581 -24.67 -8.37 16.54
CA LEU A 581 -23.41 -8.53 15.80
C LEU A 581 -22.36 -9.29 16.64
N LEU A 582 -22.17 -8.91 17.90
CA LEU A 582 -21.24 -9.57 18.82
C LEU A 582 -21.62 -11.02 19.10
N ALA A 583 -22.91 -11.35 19.07
CA ALA A 583 -23.40 -12.71 19.26
C ALA A 583 -23.21 -13.61 18.02
N SER A 584 -23.15 -13.03 16.82
CA SER A 584 -23.14 -13.76 15.54
C SER A 584 -21.82 -13.71 14.77
N SER A 585 -20.88 -12.83 15.14
CA SER A 585 -19.64 -12.62 14.39
C SER A 585 -18.41 -13.21 15.08
N ASP A 586 -17.63 -13.96 14.30
CA ASP A 586 -16.32 -14.49 14.72
C ASP A 586 -15.14 -13.54 14.41
N LYS A 587 -15.40 -12.37 13.82
CA LYS A 587 -14.35 -11.45 13.38
C LYS A 587 -13.88 -10.55 14.52
N VAL A 588 -12.69 -10.84 15.04
CA VAL A 588 -12.08 -10.16 16.20
C VAL A 588 -12.01 -8.63 16.05
N GLU A 589 -11.60 -8.11 14.88
CA GLU A 589 -11.53 -6.66 14.66
C GLU A 589 -12.91 -6.00 14.69
N LEU A 590 -13.87 -6.58 13.96
CA LEU A 590 -15.24 -6.06 13.88
C LEU A 590 -15.92 -6.06 15.26
N ASN A 591 -15.71 -7.12 16.06
CA ASN A 591 -16.20 -7.20 17.43
C ASN A 591 -15.54 -6.14 18.31
N THR A 592 -14.24 -5.89 18.13
CA THR A 592 -13.52 -4.86 18.88
C THR A 592 -14.11 -3.46 18.60
N ASP A 593 -14.41 -3.15 17.34
CA ASP A 593 -15.03 -1.86 16.95
C ASP A 593 -16.44 -1.71 17.54
N ALA A 594 -17.25 -2.78 17.50
CA ALA A 594 -18.59 -2.78 18.11
C ALA A 594 -18.53 -2.57 19.63
N LEU A 595 -17.59 -3.22 20.32
CA LEU A 595 -17.36 -3.05 21.76
C LEU A 595 -16.92 -1.60 22.10
N ALA A 596 -16.15 -0.93 21.23
CA ALA A 596 -15.76 0.46 21.44
C ALA A 596 -16.99 1.40 21.42
N VAL A 597 -17.93 1.17 20.52
CA VAL A 597 -19.19 1.93 20.47
C VAL A 597 -20.07 1.66 21.69
N LEU A 598 -20.22 0.39 22.09
CA LEU A 598 -20.97 0.03 23.30
C LEU A 598 -20.33 0.62 24.57
N ALA A 599 -19.00 0.64 24.67
CA ALA A 599 -18.29 1.28 25.76
C ALA A 599 -18.61 2.78 25.83
N THR A 600 -18.71 3.45 24.69
CA THR A 600 -19.07 4.88 24.61
C THR A 600 -20.49 5.13 25.10
N PHE A 601 -21.46 4.29 24.71
CA PHE A 601 -22.83 4.38 25.24
C PHE A 601 -22.90 4.12 26.74
N ALA A 602 -22.15 3.12 27.23
CA ALA A 602 -22.15 2.73 28.63
C ALA A 602 -21.64 3.84 29.57
N GLU A 603 -20.84 4.80 29.08
CA GLU A 603 -20.39 5.94 29.89
C GLU A 603 -21.55 6.83 30.37
N ARG A 604 -22.73 6.72 29.76
CA ARG A 604 -23.95 7.43 30.18
C ARG A 604 -25.00 6.49 30.78
N THR A 605 -25.86 7.06 31.61
CA THR A 605 -26.98 6.35 32.25
C THR A 605 -27.95 5.77 31.23
N GLU A 606 -28.38 6.58 30.26
CA GLU A 606 -29.37 6.17 29.25
C GLU A 606 -28.82 5.02 28.38
N GLY A 607 -27.55 5.12 27.98
CA GLY A 607 -26.90 4.06 27.21
C GLY A 607 -26.67 2.79 28.03
N SER A 608 -26.36 2.91 29.32
CA SER A 608 -26.25 1.75 30.22
C SER A 608 -27.56 0.99 30.33
N PHE A 609 -28.69 1.68 30.52
CA PHE A 609 -30.01 1.06 30.53
C PHE A 609 -30.32 0.37 29.20
N ALA A 610 -30.09 1.04 28.07
CA ALA A 610 -30.31 0.44 26.74
C ALA A 610 -29.47 -0.83 26.51
N ILE A 611 -28.24 -0.88 27.02
CA ILE A 611 -27.36 -2.06 26.95
C ILE A 611 -27.93 -3.22 27.77
N LEU A 612 -28.49 -2.94 28.95
CA LEU A 612 -29.11 -3.97 29.79
C LEU A 612 -30.43 -4.48 29.20
N GLU A 613 -31.28 -3.58 28.70
CA GLU A 613 -32.52 -3.94 28.00
C GLU A 613 -32.26 -4.83 26.79
N ALA A 614 -31.15 -4.60 26.07
CA ALA A 614 -30.71 -5.44 24.95
C ALA A 614 -30.12 -6.80 25.37
N SER A 615 -30.18 -7.17 26.66
CA SER A 615 -29.62 -8.43 27.19
C SER A 615 -28.14 -8.64 26.83
N ALA A 616 -27.36 -7.55 26.81
CA ALA A 616 -25.97 -7.58 26.33
C ALA A 616 -24.99 -8.24 27.32
N LEU A 617 -25.34 -8.33 28.60
CA LEU A 617 -24.40 -8.73 29.67
C LEU A 617 -23.75 -10.12 29.43
N PRO A 618 -24.49 -11.20 29.10
CA PRO A 618 -23.89 -12.49 28.79
C PRO A 618 -23.00 -12.44 27.54
N VAL A 619 -23.39 -11.68 26.52
CA VAL A 619 -22.63 -11.53 25.27
C VAL A 619 -21.28 -10.84 25.55
N ILE A 620 -21.27 -9.78 26.36
CA ILE A 620 -20.06 -9.05 26.75
C ILE A 620 -19.12 -9.94 27.57
N LEU A 621 -19.65 -10.74 28.51
CA LEU A 621 -18.85 -11.69 29.29
C LEU A 621 -18.23 -12.78 28.41
N ASN A 622 -19.01 -13.33 27.48
CA ASN A 622 -18.52 -14.29 26.51
C ASN A 622 -17.40 -13.70 25.62
N GLN A 623 -17.56 -12.45 25.17
CA GLN A 623 -16.51 -11.75 24.41
C GLN A 623 -15.25 -11.50 25.25
N LEU A 624 -15.39 -11.12 26.53
CA LEU A 624 -14.25 -10.94 27.44
C LEU A 624 -13.45 -12.24 27.64
N GLN A 625 -14.13 -13.38 27.70
CA GLN A 625 -13.51 -14.70 27.84
C GLN A 625 -12.77 -15.13 26.56
N ASN A 626 -13.37 -14.92 25.39
CA ASN A 626 -12.92 -15.55 24.15
C ASN A 626 -12.09 -14.63 23.23
N THR A 627 -12.17 -13.31 23.38
CA THR A 627 -11.46 -12.41 22.46
C THR A 627 -9.95 -12.48 22.64
N THR A 628 -9.23 -12.54 21.52
CA THR A 628 -7.76 -12.42 21.48
C THR A 628 -7.31 -10.96 21.42
N SER A 629 -8.23 -10.03 21.13
CA SER A 629 -7.95 -8.60 21.05
C SER A 629 -7.77 -8.00 22.44
N ARG A 630 -6.57 -7.45 22.72
CA ARG A 630 -6.31 -6.69 23.94
C ARG A 630 -7.29 -5.53 24.09
N ALA A 631 -7.49 -4.74 23.04
CA ALA A 631 -8.43 -3.63 23.04
C ALA A 631 -9.88 -4.10 23.31
N GLY A 632 -10.28 -5.23 22.72
CA GLY A 632 -11.58 -5.84 22.97
C GLY A 632 -11.80 -6.15 24.46
N LYS A 633 -10.82 -6.78 25.13
CA LYS A 633 -10.88 -7.03 26.58
C LYS A 633 -11.00 -5.74 27.40
N GLU A 634 -10.25 -4.70 27.03
CA GLU A 634 -10.27 -3.41 27.71
C GLU A 634 -11.62 -2.69 27.55
N TYR A 635 -12.26 -2.79 26.38
CA TYR A 635 -13.61 -2.28 26.16
C TYR A 635 -14.67 -3.06 26.92
N CYS A 636 -14.60 -4.40 26.96
CA CYS A 636 -15.50 -5.20 27.79
C CYS A 636 -15.45 -4.76 29.27
N VAL A 637 -14.25 -4.63 29.86
CA VAL A 637 -14.11 -4.17 31.25
C VAL A 637 -14.64 -2.74 31.42
N SER A 638 -14.45 -1.87 30.43
CA SER A 638 -14.99 -0.51 30.46
C SER A 638 -16.52 -0.48 30.47
N ILE A 639 -17.16 -1.34 29.67
CA ILE A 639 -18.61 -1.49 29.66
C ILE A 639 -19.09 -2.00 31.03
N LEU A 640 -18.52 -3.11 31.51
CA LEU A 640 -18.91 -3.72 32.79
C LEU A 640 -18.78 -2.74 33.96
N LEU A 641 -17.67 -1.99 34.02
CA LEU A 641 -17.48 -0.95 35.03
C LEU A 641 -18.57 0.11 34.97
N SER A 642 -18.89 0.60 33.76
CA SER A 642 -19.86 1.68 33.60
C SER A 642 -21.28 1.20 33.92
N LEU A 643 -21.64 -0.03 33.54
CA LEU A 643 -22.91 -0.66 33.94
C LEU A 643 -23.03 -0.80 35.46
N CYS A 644 -21.97 -1.21 36.16
CA CYS A 644 -21.97 -1.26 37.62
C CYS A 644 -22.16 0.11 38.28
N VAL A 645 -21.53 1.15 37.72
CA VAL A 645 -21.62 2.52 38.24
C VAL A 645 -23.01 3.12 38.00
N ASN A 646 -23.60 2.87 36.83
CA ASN A 646 -24.84 3.52 36.40
C ASN A 646 -26.12 2.74 36.75
N SER A 647 -26.05 1.40 36.84
CA SER A 647 -27.24 0.53 36.97
C SER A 647 -27.29 -0.30 38.26
N GLY A 648 -26.30 -0.17 39.13
CA GLY A 648 -26.41 -0.58 40.54
C GLY A 648 -26.32 -2.09 40.82
N ALA A 649 -27.08 -2.54 41.84
CA ALA A 649 -26.88 -3.80 42.55
C ALA A 649 -27.19 -5.07 41.73
N GLU A 650 -28.10 -5.01 40.76
CA GLU A 650 -28.51 -6.18 39.97
C GLU A 650 -27.38 -6.67 39.04
N VAL A 651 -26.71 -5.73 38.36
CA VAL A 651 -25.54 -6.03 37.52
C VAL A 651 -24.41 -6.58 38.38
N LEU A 652 -24.19 -6.02 39.57
CA LEU A 652 -23.18 -6.50 40.51
C LEU A 652 -23.46 -7.93 40.97
N ALA A 653 -24.72 -8.25 41.31
CA ALA A 653 -25.12 -9.58 41.70
C ALA A 653 -24.90 -10.61 40.57
N ALA A 654 -25.15 -10.23 39.32
CA ALA A 654 -24.89 -11.07 38.15
C ALA A 654 -23.38 -11.30 37.95
N LEU A 655 -22.56 -10.24 38.03
CA LEU A 655 -21.11 -10.34 37.82
C LEU A 655 -20.39 -11.14 38.90
N VAL A 656 -20.83 -11.05 40.17
CA VAL A 656 -20.24 -11.84 41.26
C VAL A 656 -20.50 -13.34 41.09
N ARG A 657 -21.58 -13.73 40.40
CA ARG A 657 -21.87 -15.15 40.10
C ARG A 657 -20.96 -15.71 38.99
N GLU A 658 -20.33 -14.85 38.19
CA GLU A 658 -19.47 -15.25 37.07
C GLU A 658 -18.06 -15.61 37.55
N LYS A 659 -17.83 -16.91 37.81
CA LYS A 659 -16.57 -17.42 38.38
C LYS A 659 -15.33 -17.10 37.54
N ALA A 660 -15.47 -17.03 36.21
CA ALA A 660 -14.37 -16.75 35.29
C ALA A 660 -13.95 -15.27 35.26
N LEU A 661 -14.77 -14.35 35.81
CA LEU A 661 -14.51 -12.92 35.73
C LEU A 661 -13.26 -12.49 36.50
N MET A 662 -13.11 -12.93 37.75
CA MET A 662 -12.01 -12.48 38.62
C MET A 662 -10.61 -12.83 38.04
N PRO A 663 -10.34 -14.07 37.57
CA PRO A 663 -9.08 -14.38 36.89
C PRO A 663 -8.78 -13.47 35.68
N LEU A 664 -9.78 -13.17 34.86
CA LEU A 664 -9.63 -12.30 33.68
C LEU A 664 -9.30 -10.86 34.07
N LEU A 665 -9.93 -10.34 35.13
CA LEU A 665 -9.62 -9.02 35.66
C LEU A 665 -8.19 -8.95 36.20
N TYR A 666 -7.71 -9.97 36.91
CA TYR A 666 -6.32 -10.00 37.39
C TYR A 666 -5.30 -10.09 36.24
N SER A 667 -5.58 -10.85 35.18
CA SER A 667 -4.75 -10.87 33.97
C SER A 667 -4.69 -9.48 33.29
N LEU A 668 -5.81 -8.74 33.24
CA LEU A 668 -5.81 -7.39 32.70
C LEU A 668 -5.08 -6.37 33.59
N LEU A 669 -4.94 -6.61 34.91
CA LEU A 669 -4.12 -5.77 35.77
C LEU A 669 -2.63 -5.90 35.47
N THR A 670 -2.16 -7.07 35.06
CA THR A 670 -0.76 -7.32 34.71
C THR A 670 -0.47 -6.85 33.29
N GLU A 671 -1.33 -7.18 32.33
CA GLU A 671 -1.06 -7.03 30.89
C GLU A 671 -1.74 -5.82 30.23
N GLY A 672 -2.76 -5.21 30.85
CA GLY A 672 -3.56 -4.12 30.25
C GLY A 672 -2.82 -2.76 30.13
N THR A 673 -3.40 -1.81 29.38
CA THR A 673 -2.91 -0.42 29.32
C THR A 673 -3.02 0.29 30.68
N SER A 674 -2.37 1.43 30.88
CA SER A 674 -2.49 2.19 32.14
C SER A 674 -3.95 2.53 32.48
N GLN A 675 -4.72 2.93 31.47
CA GLN A 675 -6.14 3.22 31.60
C GLN A 675 -6.97 1.97 31.88
N ALA A 676 -6.70 0.86 31.19
CA ALA A 676 -7.35 -0.41 31.48
C ALA A 676 -7.06 -0.88 32.89
N LYS A 677 -5.80 -0.88 33.33
CA LYS A 677 -5.43 -1.21 34.73
C LYS A 677 -6.20 -0.37 35.73
N LYS A 678 -6.37 0.94 35.48
CA LYS A 678 -7.16 1.83 36.34
C LYS A 678 -8.63 1.41 36.38
N ARG A 679 -9.27 1.20 35.22
CA ARG A 679 -10.68 0.76 35.12
C ARG A 679 -10.89 -0.63 35.75
N THR A 680 -9.99 -1.58 35.50
CA THR A 680 -10.00 -2.92 36.10
C THR A 680 -9.88 -2.87 37.62
N ARG A 681 -8.96 -2.07 38.18
CA ARG A 681 -8.86 -1.88 39.65
C ARG A 681 -10.16 -1.34 40.24
N SER A 682 -10.78 -0.36 39.57
CA SER A 682 -12.06 0.18 40.02
C SER A 682 -13.15 -0.87 40.00
N LEU A 683 -13.26 -1.67 38.94
CA LEU A 683 -14.26 -2.74 38.85
C LEU A 683 -14.07 -3.78 39.95
N ILE A 684 -12.84 -4.25 40.17
CA ILE A 684 -12.52 -5.19 41.27
C ILE A 684 -12.94 -4.62 42.63
N LYS A 685 -12.62 -3.35 42.91
CA LYS A 685 -12.99 -2.70 44.17
C LYS A 685 -14.50 -2.64 44.37
N ILE A 686 -15.27 -2.35 43.32
CA ILE A 686 -16.73 -2.29 43.41
C ILE A 686 -17.30 -3.70 43.67
N LEU A 687 -16.81 -4.71 42.97
CA LEU A 687 -17.23 -6.11 43.16
C LEU A 687 -16.92 -6.60 44.58
N GLN A 688 -15.71 -6.33 45.10
CA GLN A 688 -15.30 -6.71 46.45
C GLN A 688 -16.15 -6.03 47.53
N ARG A 689 -16.38 -4.71 47.42
CA ARG A 689 -17.25 -3.98 48.35
C ARG A 689 -18.67 -4.52 48.36
N PHE A 690 -19.20 -4.90 47.19
CA PHE A 690 -20.52 -5.50 47.10
C PHE A 690 -20.57 -6.86 47.82
N CYS A 691 -19.55 -7.71 47.64
CA CYS A 691 -19.45 -8.98 48.37
C CYS A 691 -19.39 -8.77 49.89
N GLU A 692 -18.56 -7.84 50.38
CA GLU A 692 -18.39 -7.51 51.80
C GLU A 692 -19.68 -6.96 52.44
N THR A 693 -20.40 -6.10 51.72
CA THR A 693 -21.66 -5.52 52.20
C THR A 693 -22.79 -6.55 52.19
N SER A 694 -22.78 -7.49 51.25
CA SER A 694 -23.76 -8.57 51.15
C SER A 694 -23.57 -9.64 52.24
N THR A 695 -22.33 -9.98 52.59
CA THR A 695 -22.04 -10.86 53.73
C THR A 695 -22.34 -10.19 55.07
N SER A 696 -22.10 -8.88 55.22
CA SER A 696 -22.47 -8.14 56.43
C SER A 696 -23.98 -8.10 56.69
N ARG A 697 -24.82 -8.07 55.65
CA ARG A 697 -26.30 -8.09 55.79
C ARG A 697 -26.84 -9.48 56.18
N LEU A 698 -26.17 -10.56 55.79
CA LEU A 698 -26.53 -11.92 56.19
C LEU A 698 -26.13 -12.24 57.64
N VAL A 699 -25.12 -11.55 58.19
CA VAL A 699 -24.66 -11.74 59.59
C VAL A 699 -25.51 -10.94 60.60
N SER A 700 -26.25 -9.91 60.16
CA SER A 700 -27.15 -9.13 61.03
C SER A 700 -28.53 -9.76 61.30
N GLU A 701 -28.86 -10.91 60.69
CA GLU A 701 -30.13 -11.63 60.87
C GLU A 701 -29.99 -12.93 61.70
N VAL A 702 -29.08 -12.97 62.67
CA VAL A 702 -29.04 -14.06 63.68
C VAL A 702 -29.85 -13.63 64.91
N PRO A 703 -30.87 -14.38 65.37
CA PRO A 703 -31.68 -13.99 66.53
C PRO A 703 -30.83 -13.98 67.81
N GLN A 704 -30.99 -12.92 68.63
CA GLN A 704 -30.46 -12.85 69.99
C GLN A 704 -30.95 -14.06 70.81
N GLU A 705 -30.02 -14.86 71.31
CA GLU A 705 -30.31 -15.91 72.29
C GLU A 705 -30.91 -15.28 73.56
N GLN A 706 -32.12 -15.71 73.89
CA GLN A 706 -32.80 -15.39 75.13
C GLN A 706 -32.00 -15.96 76.31
N PHE A 707 -31.52 -15.08 77.18
CA PHE A 707 -31.05 -15.47 78.52
C PHE A 707 -32.26 -16.01 79.32
N ILE A 708 -32.21 -17.28 79.69
CA ILE A 708 -33.12 -17.88 80.67
C ILE A 708 -32.53 -17.62 82.06
N ASP A 709 -33.29 -16.90 82.86
CA ASP A 709 -33.04 -16.60 84.27
C ASP A 709 -33.35 -17.86 85.11
N VAL A 710 -32.39 -18.33 85.90
CA VAL A 710 -32.60 -19.40 86.90
C VAL A 710 -32.21 -18.86 88.27
N ARG A 711 -33.24 -18.73 89.11
CA ARG A 711 -33.15 -18.46 90.56
C ARG A 711 -32.55 -19.62 91.33
#